data_AF-A0A9D5ZB33-F1
#
_entry.id   AF-A0A9D5ZB33-F1
#
_cell.length_a   1.000
_cell.length_b   1.000
_cell.length_c   1.000
_cell.angle_alpha   90.00
_cell.angle_beta   90.00
_cell.angle_gamma   90.00
#
_symmetry.space_group_name_H-M   'P 1'
#
loop_
_entity.id
_entity.type
_entity.pdbx_description
1 polymer ?
#
loop_
_entity_poly.entity_id
_entity_poly.type
_entity_poly.pdbx_seq_one_letter_code
_entity_poly.pdbx_strand_id
1 'polypeptide(L)'
;MINEDRHLILVVDDDSVILQLLDAFLRENHFSVLLADNGFDGLKIFEQHHPDLVLLDAQMPLIDGFDTCRKIKTLPGGDDVPVIIVTSLSSGEAINRVFQAGAEDYISKPINWDLLRQRMRRILRHKASFLALREKEEQIRLATDSQSDAIITADGMGNIVFWNRGAELIFGYTKEEVLGRPLTMLMPYRFASQHIEAVNRVRETGKMKMSGRLLELLGQRKSREEFPMEISITHWYAGKKMFFSAVIRDISERKKALGGQEGLALFDFHIIDQILALVNRVHPQRAGLLEFHHVKSIMENVFLAGLRREEDLPVKVSVTLGDETLISNTPGFDAPFIHFDTPVPFTVDSLVKLGPGFDPATTSLFVRAKHNAPRNLEIWGAMFSSTRGRGMLDPFPFQQEPLQVLTIITRKTGSLVIRWGERMLAHFQSGHFSEPVADPFENCIIASTLMEVVSAHPEYRTSGELYWEIYRSILMLLLRRSAEDSTGGTVIWLPEAYTIRTQESLIDRYPLLESQEGAKIIDEYCQLELKKRNLGDSVSPPDDQGLKAIGQALLDVKRRMIEHTEFLSHLTRIDGAVIISHRLKPIAFGAILAANTWNGQVLYDNRDGTRSGHDVDRSKYGTRHGSAVDFVARYPGAVAFVLSHDGPVSAMTFSNDAVFWVPDYISTY
;
A
#
# COMPACT_ATOMS: atom_id res chain seq x y z
N MET A 1 8.10 34.64 0.63
CA MET A 1 8.98 35.81 0.42
C MET A 1 10.40 35.32 0.57
N ILE A 2 11.21 35.34 -0.49
CA ILE A 2 12.62 34.93 -0.43
C ILE A 2 13.37 36.06 0.28
N ASN A 3 14.07 35.72 1.35
CA ASN A 3 14.92 36.63 2.10
C ASN A 3 16.16 36.89 1.24
N GLU A 4 16.31 38.08 0.65
CA GLU A 4 17.50 38.45 -0.14
C GLU A 4 18.60 38.93 0.81
N ASP A 5 19.67 38.14 0.95
CA ASP A 5 20.96 38.65 1.41
C ASP A 5 21.38 39.81 0.48
N ARG A 6 21.68 40.97 1.06
CA ARG A 6 22.06 42.17 0.28
C ARG A 6 23.44 41.96 -0.35
N HIS A 7 23.49 41.80 -1.67
CA HIS A 7 24.75 41.71 -2.41
C HIS A 7 25.67 42.90 -2.13
N LEU A 8 26.96 42.61 -1.88
CA LEU A 8 27.99 43.59 -1.58
C LEU A 8 28.72 44.04 -2.86
N ILE A 9 28.65 45.32 -3.18
CA ILE A 9 29.24 45.90 -4.40
C ILE A 9 30.41 46.81 -3.99
N LEU A 10 31.58 46.59 -4.59
CA LEU A 10 32.70 47.53 -4.48
C LEU A 10 32.69 48.48 -5.67
N VAL A 11 32.74 49.78 -5.41
CA VAL A 11 32.86 50.81 -6.42
C VAL A 11 34.22 51.50 -6.27
N VAL A 12 34.97 51.58 -7.35
CA VAL A 12 36.30 52.19 -7.40
C VAL A 12 36.35 53.22 -8.51
N ASP A 13 36.49 54.50 -8.15
CA ASP A 13 36.56 55.64 -9.08
C ASP A 13 37.28 56.79 -8.36
N ASP A 14 38.20 57.49 -9.02
CA ASP A 14 38.93 58.62 -8.42
C ASP A 14 38.09 59.92 -8.39
N ASP A 15 36.98 59.96 -9.12
CA ASP A 15 36.01 61.05 -9.07
C ASP A 15 35.00 60.86 -7.91
N SER A 16 35.19 61.66 -6.87
CA SER A 16 34.31 61.70 -5.69
C SER A 16 32.83 61.94 -6.00
N VAL A 17 32.50 62.64 -7.09
CA VAL A 17 31.11 62.89 -7.51
C VAL A 17 30.50 61.61 -8.08
N ILE A 18 31.26 60.89 -8.92
CA ILE A 18 30.81 59.61 -9.49
C ILE A 18 30.63 58.57 -8.39
N LEU A 19 31.55 58.50 -7.42
CA LEU A 19 31.42 57.63 -6.25
C LEU A 19 30.11 57.89 -5.48
N GLN A 20 29.79 59.16 -5.20
CA GLN A 20 28.56 59.51 -4.47
C GLN A 20 27.29 59.17 -5.26
N LEU A 21 27.29 59.40 -6.58
CA LEU A 21 26.15 59.06 -7.44
C LEU A 21 25.93 57.54 -7.50
N LEU A 22 27.00 56.76 -7.65
CA LEU A 22 26.93 55.30 -7.65
C LEU A 22 26.51 54.75 -6.29
N ASP A 23 27.02 55.30 -5.19
CA ASP A 23 26.62 54.90 -3.83
C ASP A 23 25.12 55.10 -3.61
N ALA A 24 24.61 56.30 -3.92
CA ALA A 24 23.19 56.62 -3.78
C ALA A 24 22.30 55.70 -4.64
N PHE A 25 22.66 55.53 -5.92
CA PHE A 25 21.91 54.69 -6.85
C PHE A 25 21.88 53.21 -6.41
N LEU A 26 23.02 52.66 -6.01
CA LEU A 26 23.12 51.25 -5.63
C LEU A 26 22.41 50.95 -4.31
N ARG A 27 22.53 51.85 -3.31
CA ARG A 27 21.83 51.69 -2.03
C ARG A 27 20.31 51.80 -2.18
N GLU A 28 19.80 52.69 -3.04
CA GLU A 28 18.37 52.77 -3.37
C GLU A 28 17.86 51.45 -3.98
N ASN A 29 18.73 50.73 -4.69
CA ASN A 29 18.45 49.42 -5.28
C ASN A 29 18.77 48.24 -4.36
N HIS A 30 18.84 48.48 -3.06
CA HIS A 30 19.04 47.48 -2.01
C HIS A 30 20.39 46.75 -2.03
N PHE A 31 21.41 47.31 -2.67
CA PHE A 31 22.78 46.80 -2.59
C PHE A 31 23.52 47.35 -1.36
N SER A 32 24.42 46.54 -0.80
CA SER A 32 25.44 47.01 0.14
C SER A 32 26.62 47.55 -0.66
N VAL A 33 27.16 48.71 -0.31
CA VAL A 33 28.18 49.39 -1.13
C VAL A 33 29.42 49.72 -0.31
N LEU A 34 30.59 49.40 -0.86
CA LEU A 34 31.91 49.83 -0.42
C LEU A 34 32.52 50.73 -1.48
N LEU A 35 33.23 51.77 -1.06
CA LEU A 35 33.82 52.77 -1.96
C LEU A 35 35.34 52.79 -1.79
N ALA A 36 36.04 52.96 -2.90
CA ALA A 36 37.47 53.26 -2.95
C ALA A 36 37.72 54.38 -3.96
N ASP A 37 38.64 55.29 -3.64
CA ASP A 37 39.00 56.43 -4.48
C ASP A 37 40.23 56.19 -5.36
N ASN A 38 40.83 55.00 -5.30
CA ASN A 38 41.94 54.59 -6.15
C ASN A 38 42.04 53.05 -6.20
N GLY A 39 42.75 52.52 -7.20
CA GLY A 39 42.87 51.07 -7.39
C GLY A 39 43.65 50.33 -6.29
N PHE A 40 44.56 50.97 -5.55
CA PHE A 40 45.24 50.32 -4.42
C PHE A 40 44.30 50.09 -3.24
N ASP A 41 43.50 51.10 -2.90
CA ASP A 41 42.47 50.95 -1.87
C ASP A 41 41.37 49.99 -2.32
N GLY A 42 41.01 50.01 -3.61
CA GLY A 42 40.11 49.02 -4.20
C GLY A 42 40.59 47.58 -4.00
N LEU A 43 41.87 47.31 -4.28
CA LEU A 43 42.48 45.99 -4.06
C LEU A 43 42.47 45.59 -2.57
N LYS A 44 42.82 46.51 -1.67
CA LYS A 44 42.82 46.26 -0.23
C LYS A 44 41.42 45.96 0.30
N ILE A 45 40.41 46.71 -0.13
CA ILE A 45 39.02 46.48 0.26
C ILE A 45 38.52 45.14 -0.29
N PHE A 46 38.89 44.82 -1.53
CA PHE A 46 38.55 43.54 -2.16
C PHE A 46 39.06 42.34 -1.34
N GLU A 47 40.34 42.34 -0.95
CA GLU A 47 40.94 41.27 -0.14
C GLU A 47 40.31 41.14 1.25
N GLN A 48 39.84 42.24 1.83
CA GLN A 48 39.27 42.25 3.18
C GLN A 48 37.79 41.85 3.24
N HIS A 49 37.01 42.22 2.22
CA HIS A 49 35.55 42.16 2.29
C HIS A 49 34.91 41.25 1.24
N HIS A 50 35.68 40.75 0.26
CA HIS A 50 35.22 39.80 -0.77
C HIS A 50 33.87 40.18 -1.42
N PRO A 51 33.80 41.31 -2.16
CA PRO A 51 32.56 41.79 -2.74
C PRO A 51 31.98 40.84 -3.79
N ASP A 52 30.67 40.88 -3.98
CA ASP A 52 29.94 40.07 -4.96
C ASP A 52 30.14 40.54 -6.39
N LEU A 53 30.41 41.83 -6.60
CA LEU A 53 30.67 42.48 -7.89
C LEU A 53 31.50 43.74 -7.68
N VAL A 54 32.37 44.06 -8.65
CA VAL A 54 33.19 45.28 -8.64
C VAL A 54 32.80 46.17 -9.83
N LEU A 55 32.48 47.44 -9.54
CA LEU A 55 32.41 48.51 -10.54
C LEU A 55 33.72 49.29 -10.48
N LEU A 56 34.39 49.42 -11.62
CA LEU A 56 35.76 49.90 -11.67
C LEU A 56 35.94 50.93 -12.78
N ASP A 57 36.37 52.13 -12.45
CA ASP A 57 36.73 53.11 -13.46
C ASP A 57 37.97 52.67 -14.26
N ALA A 58 37.97 52.93 -15.56
CA ALA A 58 39.06 52.56 -16.44
C ALA A 58 40.32 53.42 -16.29
N GLN A 59 40.19 54.70 -15.92
CA GLN A 59 41.23 55.71 -15.97
C GLN A 59 41.45 56.35 -14.60
N MET A 60 42.23 55.67 -13.75
CA MET A 60 42.57 56.18 -12.42
C MET A 60 44.09 56.43 -12.27
N PRO A 61 44.51 57.36 -11.39
CA PRO A 61 45.91 57.58 -11.07
C PRO A 61 46.58 56.37 -10.40
N LEU A 62 47.91 56.31 -10.49
CA LEU A 62 48.81 55.31 -9.90
C LEU A 62 48.67 53.89 -10.47
N ILE A 63 47.46 53.35 -10.52
CA ILE A 63 47.12 52.08 -11.15
C ILE A 63 45.78 52.23 -11.87
N ASP A 64 45.76 51.91 -13.16
CA ASP A 64 44.55 52.06 -13.96
C ASP A 64 43.54 50.94 -13.68
N GLY A 65 42.31 51.09 -14.19
CA GLY A 65 41.23 50.11 -13.98
C GLY A 65 41.52 48.75 -14.62
N PHE A 66 42.28 48.70 -15.70
CA PHE A 66 42.61 47.44 -16.37
C PHE A 66 43.63 46.64 -15.55
N ASP A 67 44.67 47.30 -15.03
CA ASP A 67 45.66 46.71 -14.13
C ASP A 67 45.05 46.32 -12.79
N THR A 68 44.15 47.15 -12.27
CA THR A 68 43.39 46.84 -11.05
C THR A 68 42.52 45.60 -11.27
N CYS A 69 41.79 45.50 -12.39
CA CYS A 69 41.01 44.32 -12.76
C CYS A 69 41.90 43.06 -12.86
N ARG A 70 43.04 43.15 -13.56
CA ARG A 70 43.98 42.03 -13.68
C ARG A 70 44.47 41.55 -12.32
N LYS A 71 44.83 42.48 -11.44
CA LYS A 71 45.26 42.14 -10.07
C LYS A 71 44.14 41.52 -9.26
N ILE A 72 42.92 42.07 -9.31
CA ILE A 72 41.74 41.46 -8.68
C ILE A 72 41.58 40.01 -9.13
N LYS A 73 41.67 39.74 -10.43
CA LYS A 73 41.53 38.38 -10.99
C LYS A 73 42.59 37.41 -10.47
N THR A 74 43.80 37.88 -10.18
CA THR A 74 44.87 37.03 -9.59
C THR A 74 44.74 36.78 -8.08
N LEU A 75 43.89 37.52 -7.37
CA LEU A 75 43.70 37.36 -5.93
C LEU A 75 42.79 36.17 -5.61
N PRO A 76 42.90 35.55 -4.42
CA PRO A 76 42.01 34.48 -3.99
C PRO A 76 40.53 34.90 -4.05
N GLY A 77 39.70 34.13 -4.77
CA GLY A 77 38.29 34.45 -5.02
C GLY A 77 38.05 35.50 -6.12
N GLY A 78 39.10 36.08 -6.68
CA GLY A 78 39.07 37.11 -7.73
C GLY A 78 38.54 36.64 -9.08
N ASP A 79 38.90 35.42 -9.48
CA ASP A 79 38.42 34.81 -10.72
C ASP A 79 36.89 34.74 -10.76
N ASP A 80 36.25 34.43 -9.61
CA ASP A 80 34.81 34.24 -9.49
C ASP A 80 34.02 35.55 -9.28
N VAL A 81 34.68 36.69 -9.00
CA VAL A 81 33.99 37.98 -8.82
C VAL A 81 33.87 38.74 -10.14
N PRO A 82 32.64 39.02 -10.64
CA PRO A 82 32.46 39.80 -11.85
C PRO A 82 32.94 41.24 -11.65
N VAL A 83 33.71 41.72 -12.64
CA VAL A 83 34.18 43.12 -12.71
C VAL A 83 33.50 43.77 -13.90
N ILE A 84 32.86 44.93 -13.69
CA ILE A 84 32.33 45.77 -14.76
C ILE A 84 33.17 47.04 -14.83
N ILE A 85 33.79 47.27 -15.98
CA ILE A 85 34.60 48.47 -16.19
C ILE A 85 33.71 49.62 -16.65
N VAL A 86 33.78 50.76 -15.96
CA VAL A 86 33.13 52.01 -16.35
C VAL A 86 34.15 52.85 -17.11
N THR A 87 33.87 53.23 -18.37
CA THR A 87 34.88 53.85 -19.25
C THR A 87 34.32 54.96 -20.13
N SER A 88 35.14 55.97 -20.44
CA SER A 88 34.87 56.99 -21.46
C SER A 88 35.23 56.53 -22.88
N LEU A 89 35.86 55.36 -23.02
CA LEU A 89 36.37 54.86 -24.31
C LEU A 89 35.27 54.14 -25.10
N SER A 90 35.03 54.57 -26.34
CA SER A 90 33.99 54.03 -27.22
C SER A 90 34.53 53.31 -28.47
N SER A 91 35.84 53.08 -28.56
CA SER A 91 36.46 52.38 -29.70
C SER A 91 36.48 50.86 -29.53
N GLY A 92 36.45 50.11 -30.65
CA GLY A 92 36.53 48.65 -30.64
C GLY A 92 37.82 48.10 -30.00
N GLU A 93 38.93 48.82 -30.09
CA GLU A 93 40.18 48.46 -29.41
C GLU A 93 40.07 48.57 -27.88
N ALA A 94 39.34 49.55 -27.37
CA ALA A 94 39.12 49.70 -25.93
C ALA A 94 38.22 48.59 -25.36
N ILE A 95 37.23 48.15 -26.13
CA ILE A 95 36.37 47.01 -25.75
C ILE A 95 37.19 45.72 -25.65
N ASN A 96 38.12 45.47 -26.58
CA ASN A 96 39.01 44.32 -26.50
C ASN A 96 39.90 44.36 -25.25
N ARG A 97 40.38 45.54 -24.85
CA ARG A 97 41.17 45.71 -23.62
C ARG A 97 40.38 45.38 -22.35
N VAL A 98 39.10 45.69 -22.30
CA VAL A 98 38.22 45.33 -21.17
C VAL A 98 38.23 43.82 -20.95
N PHE A 99 37.93 43.05 -22.00
CA PHE A 99 37.84 41.60 -21.89
C PHE A 99 39.20 40.94 -21.68
N GLN A 100 40.27 41.48 -22.28
CA GLN A 100 41.65 41.01 -22.03
C GLN A 100 42.10 41.22 -20.58
N ALA A 101 41.55 42.20 -19.88
CA ALA A 101 41.82 42.42 -18.46
C ALA A 101 41.06 41.43 -17.54
N GLY A 102 40.16 40.60 -18.10
CA GLY A 102 39.34 39.65 -17.36
C GLY A 102 38.03 40.23 -16.82
N ALA A 103 37.59 41.40 -17.30
CA ALA A 103 36.31 41.98 -16.93
C ALA A 103 35.14 41.25 -17.62
N GLU A 104 34.02 41.17 -16.92
CA GLU A 104 32.81 40.49 -17.38
C GLU A 104 32.02 41.36 -18.35
N ASP A 105 32.05 42.68 -18.14
CA ASP A 105 31.29 43.63 -18.94
C ASP A 105 31.87 45.06 -18.82
N TYR A 106 31.33 46.00 -19.60
CA TYR A 106 31.64 47.43 -19.48
C TYR A 106 30.43 48.35 -19.60
N ILE A 107 30.52 49.55 -19.02
CA ILE A 107 29.54 50.62 -19.14
C ILE A 107 30.23 51.89 -19.64
N SER A 108 29.68 52.53 -20.66
CA SER A 108 30.18 53.83 -21.15
C SER A 108 29.75 54.98 -20.22
N LYS A 109 30.65 55.95 -19.98
CA LYS A 109 30.32 57.27 -19.40
C LYS A 109 29.78 58.18 -20.52
N PRO A 110 28.69 58.96 -20.32
CA PRO A 110 27.89 59.08 -19.10
C PRO A 110 27.07 57.81 -18.79
N ILE A 111 27.01 57.43 -17.52
CA ILE A 111 26.41 56.17 -17.07
C ILE A 111 24.91 56.18 -17.33
N ASN A 112 24.43 55.18 -18.09
CA ASN A 112 23.02 54.88 -18.17
C ASN A 112 22.61 53.98 -16.99
N TRP A 113 21.91 54.56 -16.03
CA TRP A 113 21.51 53.91 -14.78
C TRP A 113 20.63 52.67 -14.98
N ASP A 114 19.69 52.72 -15.93
CA ASP A 114 18.82 51.57 -16.23
C ASP A 114 19.61 50.42 -16.84
N LEU A 115 20.53 50.73 -17.76
CA LEU A 115 21.40 49.72 -18.36
C LEU A 115 22.34 49.11 -17.33
N LEU A 116 22.95 49.92 -16.46
CA LEU A 116 23.80 49.47 -15.36
C LEU A 116 23.02 48.50 -14.46
N ARG A 117 21.81 48.88 -14.03
CA ARG A 117 20.93 48.02 -13.21
C ARG A 117 20.65 46.69 -13.89
N GLN A 118 20.26 46.70 -15.16
CA GLN A 118 19.94 45.48 -15.90
C GLN A 118 21.17 44.56 -16.04
N ARG A 119 22.34 45.10 -16.37
CA ARG A 119 23.58 44.33 -16.49
C ARG A 119 24.01 43.74 -15.16
N MET A 120 23.99 44.53 -14.08
CA MET A 120 24.30 44.05 -12.74
C MET A 120 23.36 42.93 -12.31
N ARG A 121 22.04 43.08 -12.48
CA ARG A 121 21.07 42.02 -12.14
C ARG A 121 21.28 40.76 -12.96
N ARG A 122 21.60 40.89 -14.26
CA ARG A 122 21.89 39.74 -15.14
C ARG A 122 23.12 38.98 -14.65
N ILE A 123 24.21 39.70 -14.39
CA ILE A 123 25.49 39.12 -13.98
C ILE A 123 25.38 38.47 -12.59
N LEU A 124 24.77 39.16 -11.63
CA LEU A 124 24.55 38.62 -10.28
C LEU A 124 23.62 37.40 -10.28
N ARG A 125 22.55 37.40 -11.09
CA ARG A 125 21.69 36.20 -11.26
C ARG A 125 22.43 35.04 -11.90
N HIS A 126 23.28 35.31 -12.88
CA HIS A 126 24.08 34.27 -13.53
C HIS A 126 25.08 33.67 -12.53
N LYS A 127 25.77 34.52 -11.76
CA LYS A 127 26.67 34.10 -10.67
C LYS A 127 25.93 33.30 -9.60
N ALA A 128 24.79 33.78 -9.11
CA ALA A 128 23.98 33.06 -8.13
C ALA A 128 23.52 31.70 -8.66
N SER A 129 23.13 31.60 -9.95
CA SER A 129 22.76 30.32 -10.56
C SER A 129 23.95 29.39 -10.73
N PHE A 130 25.13 29.92 -11.08
CA PHE A 130 26.36 29.15 -11.22
C PHE A 130 26.88 28.65 -9.87
N LEU A 131 26.86 29.50 -8.84
CA LEU A 131 27.20 29.12 -7.46
C LEU A 131 26.20 28.14 -6.89
N ALA A 132 24.89 28.34 -7.10
CA ALA A 132 23.87 27.37 -6.69
C ALA A 132 24.00 26.04 -7.46
N LEU A 133 24.42 26.07 -8.73
CA LEU A 133 24.71 24.85 -9.49
C LEU A 133 25.95 24.16 -8.94
N ARG A 134 27.05 24.88 -8.67
CA ARG A 134 28.24 24.34 -8.02
C ARG A 134 27.97 23.81 -6.63
N GLU A 135 27.18 24.51 -5.81
CA GLU A 135 26.81 24.06 -4.47
C GLU A 135 25.91 22.84 -4.54
N LYS A 136 24.98 22.77 -5.50
CA LYS A 136 24.18 21.59 -5.76
C LYS A 136 25.02 20.43 -6.31
N GLU A 137 25.99 20.69 -7.19
CA GLU A 137 26.92 19.71 -7.73
C GLU A 137 27.88 19.20 -6.64
N GLU A 138 28.36 20.05 -5.75
CA GLU A 138 29.22 19.71 -4.62
C GLU A 138 28.39 19.02 -3.51
N GLN A 139 27.13 19.40 -3.27
CA GLN A 139 26.19 18.66 -2.42
C GLN A 139 25.88 17.28 -2.99
N ILE A 140 25.68 17.17 -4.30
CA ILE A 140 25.55 15.88 -4.99
C ILE A 140 26.85 15.09 -4.86
N ARG A 141 28.02 15.72 -5.01
CA ARG A 141 29.34 15.09 -4.91
C ARG A 141 29.70 14.66 -3.48
N LEU A 142 29.36 15.44 -2.46
CA LEU A 142 29.53 15.12 -1.04
C LEU A 142 28.49 14.10 -0.56
N ALA A 143 27.26 14.10 -1.12
CA ALA A 143 26.33 12.99 -0.97
C ALA A 143 26.84 11.70 -1.66
N THR A 144 27.64 11.86 -2.72
CA THR A 144 28.26 10.77 -3.50
C THR A 144 29.54 10.23 -2.84
N ASP A 145 30.21 11.01 -2.00
CA ASP A 145 31.42 10.64 -1.24
C ASP A 145 31.10 10.23 0.21
N SER A 146 29.88 9.74 0.46
CA SER A 146 29.55 9.09 1.73
C SER A 146 30.34 7.79 1.84
N GLN A 147 31.03 7.58 2.96
CA GLN A 147 31.69 6.31 3.28
C GLN A 147 30.71 5.13 3.38
N SER A 148 29.39 5.36 3.29
CA SER A 148 28.33 4.37 3.47
C SER A 148 27.62 3.93 2.18
N ASP A 149 27.55 4.75 1.12
CA ASP A 149 26.75 4.42 -0.07
C ASP A 149 27.63 4.04 -1.27
N ALA A 150 27.29 2.93 -1.91
CA ALA A 150 27.92 2.42 -3.11
C ALA A 150 27.35 3.10 -4.35
N ILE A 151 28.24 3.60 -5.21
CA ILE A 151 27.87 4.26 -6.46
C ILE A 151 28.55 3.55 -7.61
N ILE A 152 27.71 3.05 -8.50
CA ILE A 152 28.09 2.18 -9.61
C ILE A 152 27.51 2.79 -10.89
N THR A 153 28.31 2.85 -11.95
CA THR A 153 27.77 3.16 -13.29
C THR A 153 28.11 2.03 -14.24
N ALA A 154 27.14 1.65 -15.07
CA ALA A 154 27.29 0.69 -16.15
C ALA A 154 27.01 1.34 -17.51
N ASP A 155 27.64 0.83 -18.57
CA ASP A 155 27.36 1.24 -19.95
C ASP A 155 26.06 0.64 -20.48
N GLY A 156 25.69 0.99 -21.73
CA GLY A 156 24.50 0.47 -22.40
C GLY A 156 24.51 -1.05 -22.68
N MET A 157 25.61 -1.75 -22.40
CA MET A 157 25.72 -3.22 -22.44
C MET A 157 25.62 -3.84 -21.04
N GLY A 158 25.55 -3.03 -19.98
CA GLY A 158 25.49 -3.48 -18.60
C GLY A 158 26.86 -3.76 -17.97
N ASN A 159 27.96 -3.31 -18.60
CA ASN A 159 29.30 -3.47 -18.04
C ASN A 159 29.66 -2.29 -17.14
N ILE A 160 30.28 -2.56 -16.00
CA ILE A 160 30.63 -1.55 -15.00
C ILE A 160 31.76 -0.66 -15.54
N VAL A 161 31.51 0.66 -15.56
CA VAL A 161 32.44 1.70 -15.99
C VAL A 161 32.84 2.65 -14.86
N PHE A 162 32.10 2.65 -13.74
CA PHE A 162 32.42 3.44 -12.55
C PHE A 162 32.14 2.65 -11.28
N TRP A 163 33.02 2.82 -10.30
CA TRP A 163 33.00 2.15 -9.00
C TRP A 163 33.61 3.08 -7.95
N ASN A 164 32.84 3.49 -6.94
CA ASN A 164 33.32 4.33 -5.84
C ASN A 164 33.84 3.49 -4.65
N ARG A 165 34.39 4.16 -3.64
CA ARG A 165 34.89 3.51 -2.41
C ARG A 165 33.79 2.80 -1.61
N GLY A 166 32.58 3.36 -1.55
CA GLY A 166 31.44 2.70 -0.90
C GLY A 166 31.07 1.37 -1.55
N ALA A 167 31.19 1.25 -2.87
CA ALA A 167 30.97 0.02 -3.60
C ALA A 167 32.02 -1.05 -3.28
N GLU A 168 33.29 -0.66 -3.09
CA GLU A 168 34.34 -1.57 -2.62
C GLU A 168 34.03 -2.13 -1.23
N LEU A 169 33.60 -1.27 -0.31
CA LEU A 169 33.27 -1.66 1.06
C LEU A 169 32.03 -2.57 1.11
N ILE A 170 30.99 -2.24 0.36
CA ILE A 170 29.75 -3.03 0.34
C ILE A 170 29.93 -4.35 -0.40
N PHE A 171 30.44 -4.37 -1.62
CA PHE A 171 30.46 -5.61 -2.41
C PHE A 171 31.75 -6.44 -2.23
N GLY A 172 32.80 -5.86 -1.65
CA GLY A 172 34.07 -6.55 -1.37
C GLY A 172 34.97 -6.76 -2.60
N TYR A 173 34.67 -6.10 -3.72
CA TYR A 173 35.51 -6.10 -4.92
C TYR A 173 36.26 -4.79 -5.04
N THR A 174 37.53 -4.83 -5.46
CA THR A 174 38.26 -3.60 -5.79
C THR A 174 37.84 -3.07 -7.15
N LYS A 175 38.03 -1.76 -7.37
CA LYS A 175 37.75 -1.13 -8.67
C LYS A 175 38.41 -1.87 -9.85
N GLU A 176 39.63 -2.34 -9.69
CA GLU A 176 40.38 -3.03 -10.76
C GLU A 176 39.78 -4.39 -11.13
N GLU A 177 39.10 -5.06 -10.20
CA GLU A 177 38.49 -6.38 -10.43
C GLU A 177 37.17 -6.30 -11.21
N VAL A 178 36.45 -5.18 -11.08
CA VAL A 178 35.06 -5.02 -11.56
C VAL A 178 34.93 -4.18 -12.81
N LEU A 179 35.87 -3.29 -13.10
CA LEU A 179 35.80 -2.47 -14.31
C LEU A 179 35.77 -3.35 -15.57
N GLY A 180 34.78 -3.11 -16.42
CA GLY A 180 34.52 -3.89 -17.63
C GLY A 180 33.80 -5.22 -17.43
N ARG A 181 33.48 -5.62 -16.19
CA ARG A 181 32.67 -6.81 -15.90
C ARG A 181 31.17 -6.50 -15.95
N PRO A 182 30.31 -7.49 -16.23
CA PRO A 182 28.86 -7.28 -16.23
C PRO A 182 28.34 -7.06 -14.81
N LEU A 183 27.45 -6.08 -14.64
CA LEU A 183 26.82 -5.75 -13.34
C LEU A 183 26.03 -6.95 -12.75
N THR A 184 25.60 -7.91 -13.56
CA THR A 184 24.92 -9.12 -13.07
C THR A 184 25.73 -9.96 -12.08
N MET A 185 27.04 -9.73 -11.94
CA MET A 185 27.86 -10.37 -10.91
C MET A 185 27.56 -9.89 -9.47
N LEU A 186 26.87 -8.77 -9.31
CA LEU A 186 26.57 -8.14 -8.00
C LEU A 186 25.19 -8.53 -7.45
N MET A 187 24.52 -9.47 -8.11
CA MET A 187 23.19 -9.94 -7.76
C MET A 187 23.12 -11.46 -7.81
N PRO A 188 22.21 -12.10 -7.05
CA PRO A 188 21.97 -13.52 -7.15
C PRO A 188 21.64 -13.96 -8.58
N TYR A 189 22.17 -15.11 -8.99
CA TYR A 189 22.01 -15.64 -10.36
C TYR A 189 20.55 -15.70 -10.84
N ARG A 190 19.60 -15.96 -9.92
CA ARG A 190 18.16 -16.01 -10.20
C ARG A 190 17.57 -14.70 -10.75
N PHE A 191 18.20 -13.56 -10.52
CA PHE A 191 17.72 -12.25 -10.98
C PHE A 191 18.44 -11.73 -12.23
N ALA A 192 19.51 -12.39 -12.67
CA ALA A 192 20.34 -11.93 -13.79
C ALA A 192 19.56 -11.83 -15.11
N SER A 193 18.73 -12.83 -15.43
CA SER A 193 17.94 -12.86 -16.68
C SER A 193 16.93 -11.71 -16.75
N GLN A 194 16.22 -11.45 -15.65
CA GLN A 194 15.24 -10.36 -15.56
C GLN A 194 15.91 -8.99 -15.69
N HIS A 195 17.11 -8.83 -15.12
CA HIS A 195 17.88 -7.60 -15.24
C HIS A 195 18.35 -7.36 -16.69
N ILE A 196 18.84 -8.39 -17.38
CA ILE A 196 19.26 -8.30 -18.78
C ILE A 196 18.09 -7.84 -19.67
N GLU A 197 16.90 -8.41 -19.46
CA GLU A 197 15.68 -7.99 -20.16
C GLU A 197 15.30 -6.54 -19.87
N ALA A 198 15.47 -6.08 -18.62
CA ALA A 198 15.18 -4.71 -18.24
C ALA A 198 16.13 -3.71 -18.94
N VAL A 199 17.43 -4.01 -19.01
CA VAL A 199 18.43 -3.19 -19.71
C VAL A 199 18.12 -3.13 -21.21
N ASN A 200 17.85 -4.28 -21.83
CA ASN A 200 17.52 -4.34 -23.26
C ASN A 200 16.26 -3.53 -23.59
N ARG A 201 15.23 -3.61 -22.76
CA ARG A 201 14.00 -2.84 -22.93
C ARG A 201 14.23 -1.33 -22.85
N VAL A 202 15.06 -0.86 -21.91
CA VAL A 202 15.38 0.58 -21.81
C VAL A 202 16.19 1.03 -23.02
N ARG A 203 17.11 0.20 -23.51
CA ARG A 203 17.88 0.46 -24.74
C ARG A 203 16.99 0.58 -25.98
N GLU A 204 15.95 -0.25 -26.08
CA GLU A 204 15.03 -0.28 -27.22
C GLU A 204 13.97 0.82 -27.16
N THR A 205 13.42 1.09 -25.98
CA THR A 205 12.26 1.99 -25.82
C THR A 205 12.63 3.40 -25.39
N GLY A 206 13.87 3.61 -24.89
CA GLY A 206 14.30 4.86 -24.27
C GLY A 206 13.54 5.22 -22.99
N LYS A 207 12.64 4.35 -22.51
CA LYS A 207 11.75 4.61 -21.37
C LYS A 207 12.05 3.64 -20.24
N MET A 208 12.63 4.17 -19.18
CA MET A 208 12.80 3.43 -17.93
C MET A 208 11.56 3.57 -17.06
N LYS A 209 10.82 2.45 -16.88
CA LYS A 209 9.59 2.40 -16.05
C LYS A 209 9.83 2.73 -14.57
N MET A 210 11.10 2.78 -14.14
CA MET A 210 11.56 2.81 -12.74
C MET A 210 12.49 4.00 -12.43
N SER A 211 12.60 5.00 -13.32
CA SER A 211 13.53 6.13 -13.16
C SER A 211 13.25 6.92 -11.87
N GLY A 212 14.24 7.03 -10.98
CA GLY A 212 14.17 7.85 -9.76
C GLY A 212 13.40 7.24 -8.58
N ARG A 213 13.01 5.95 -8.63
CA ARG A 213 12.41 5.25 -7.47
C ARG A 213 13.50 4.58 -6.63
N LEU A 214 13.34 4.62 -5.30
CA LEU A 214 14.11 3.81 -4.36
C LEU A 214 13.52 2.40 -4.34
N LEU A 215 14.34 1.38 -4.55
CA LEU A 215 13.97 -0.04 -4.58
C LEU A 215 14.78 -0.78 -3.53
N GLU A 216 14.19 -1.72 -2.78
CA GLU A 216 15.00 -2.67 -2.03
C GLU A 216 15.15 -3.97 -2.81
N LEU A 217 16.39 -4.44 -2.94
CA LEU A 217 16.74 -5.68 -3.64
C LEU A 217 17.77 -6.47 -2.82
N LEU A 218 18.04 -7.70 -3.26
CA LEU A 218 19.16 -8.49 -2.74
C LEU A 218 20.39 -8.32 -3.63
N GLY A 219 21.46 -7.80 -3.03
CA GLY A 219 22.80 -7.79 -3.60
C GLY A 219 23.57 -9.05 -3.23
N GLN A 220 24.61 -9.37 -3.98
CA GLN A 220 25.53 -10.48 -3.68
C GLN A 220 26.97 -9.95 -3.58
N ARG A 221 27.62 -10.19 -2.44
CA ARG A 221 29.03 -9.82 -2.21
C ARG A 221 29.99 -10.81 -2.87
N LYS A 222 31.28 -10.45 -2.94
CA LYS A 222 32.37 -11.35 -3.37
C LYS A 222 32.44 -12.67 -2.60
N SER A 223 32.07 -12.66 -1.32
CA SER A 223 31.95 -13.84 -0.46
C SER A 223 30.79 -14.78 -0.84
N ARG A 224 29.95 -14.40 -1.82
CA ARG A 224 28.66 -15.01 -2.18
C ARG A 224 27.53 -14.81 -1.18
N GLU A 225 27.77 -14.09 -0.09
CA GLU A 225 26.72 -13.67 0.85
C GLU A 225 25.71 -12.76 0.15
N GLU A 226 24.43 -13.07 0.35
CA GLU A 226 23.32 -12.22 -0.10
C GLU A 226 22.97 -11.22 1.01
N PHE A 227 22.75 -9.96 0.64
CA PHE A 227 22.43 -8.90 1.60
C PHE A 227 21.36 -7.96 1.06
N PRO A 228 20.48 -7.41 1.91
CA PRO A 228 19.48 -6.45 1.49
C PRO A 228 20.12 -5.08 1.22
N MET A 229 19.78 -4.49 0.08
CA MET A 229 20.26 -3.17 -0.33
C MET A 229 19.13 -2.30 -0.88
N GLU A 230 19.10 -1.03 -0.49
CA GLU A 230 18.31 0.00 -1.16
C GLU A 230 19.08 0.47 -2.40
N ILE A 231 18.45 0.54 -3.56
CA ILE A 231 19.03 0.99 -4.83
C ILE A 231 18.14 2.03 -5.50
N SER A 232 18.74 3.13 -5.95
CA SER A 232 18.11 4.09 -6.85
C SER A 232 18.85 4.09 -8.18
N ILE A 233 18.14 3.87 -9.28
CA ILE A 233 18.74 3.76 -10.61
C ILE A 233 18.24 4.89 -11.49
N THR A 234 19.18 5.54 -12.16
CA THR A 234 18.94 6.52 -13.21
C THR A 234 19.65 6.09 -14.48
N HIS A 235 19.17 6.58 -15.62
CA HIS A 235 19.86 6.42 -16.89
C HIS A 235 20.09 7.80 -17.48
N TRP A 236 21.18 7.95 -18.21
CA TRP A 236 21.57 9.21 -18.82
C TRP A 236 22.39 8.93 -20.09
N TYR A 237 22.57 9.96 -20.90
CA TYR A 237 23.30 9.87 -22.16
C TYR A 237 24.54 10.75 -22.11
N ALA A 238 25.68 10.20 -22.50
CA ALA A 238 26.88 10.96 -22.84
C ALA A 238 27.05 10.92 -24.37
N GLY A 239 26.62 11.99 -25.04
CA GLY A 239 26.50 11.98 -26.50
C GLY A 239 25.48 10.96 -27.00
N LYS A 240 25.90 9.99 -27.83
CA LYS A 240 25.04 8.89 -28.34
C LYS A 240 25.08 7.62 -27.48
N LYS A 241 25.87 7.59 -26.40
CA LYS A 241 26.04 6.40 -25.55
C LYS A 241 25.16 6.52 -24.31
N MET A 242 24.39 5.47 -24.03
CA MET A 242 23.56 5.35 -22.83
C MET A 242 24.40 4.78 -21.66
N PHE A 243 24.14 5.29 -20.46
CA PHE A 243 24.71 4.83 -19.20
C PHE A 243 23.61 4.66 -18.16
N PHE A 244 23.84 3.76 -17.21
CA PHE A 244 23.00 3.52 -16.04
C PHE A 244 23.82 3.81 -14.79
N SER A 245 23.35 4.72 -13.94
CA SER A 245 23.98 4.99 -12.64
C SER A 245 23.06 4.56 -11.51
N ALA A 246 23.64 3.82 -10.57
CA ALA A 246 22.96 3.31 -9.39
C ALA A 246 23.64 3.83 -8.12
N VAL A 247 22.83 4.33 -7.18
CA VAL A 247 23.23 4.58 -5.80
C VAL A 247 22.64 3.48 -4.94
N ILE A 248 23.48 2.80 -4.16
CA ILE A 248 23.16 1.59 -3.42
C ILE A 248 23.55 1.80 -1.96
N ARG A 249 22.63 1.51 -1.04
CA ARG A 249 22.87 1.56 0.41
C ARG A 249 22.65 0.18 1.00
N ASP A 250 23.62 -0.29 1.77
CA ASP A 250 23.49 -1.52 2.55
C ASP A 250 22.56 -1.25 3.74
N ILE A 251 21.44 -1.95 3.80
CA ILE A 251 20.45 -1.80 4.87
C ILE A 251 20.49 -2.99 5.85
N SER A 252 21.54 -3.81 5.82
CA SER A 252 21.67 -4.99 6.67
C SER A 252 21.60 -4.65 8.16
N GLU A 253 22.32 -3.63 8.61
CA GLU A 253 22.29 -3.19 10.02
C GLU A 253 20.96 -2.52 10.38
N ARG A 254 20.41 -1.70 9.47
CA ARG A 254 19.09 -1.08 9.66
C ARG A 254 17.98 -2.13 9.76
N LYS A 255 18.02 -3.18 8.94
CA LYS A 255 17.09 -4.33 9.03
C LYS A 255 17.33 -5.17 10.28
N LYS A 256 18.57 -5.35 10.73
CA LYS A 256 18.86 -6.05 12.01
C LYS A 256 18.37 -5.24 13.23
N ALA A 257 18.53 -3.92 13.20
CA ALA A 257 18.12 -3.02 14.29
C ALA A 257 16.59 -2.80 14.37
N LEU A 258 15.89 -2.89 13.25
CA LEU A 258 14.43 -2.77 13.16
C LEU A 258 13.68 -4.10 13.28
N GLY A 259 14.36 -5.22 13.55
CA GLY A 259 13.70 -6.52 13.61
C GLY A 259 13.18 -7.00 12.25
N GLY A 260 14.07 -7.14 11.27
CA GLY A 260 13.90 -8.08 10.16
C GLY A 260 12.82 -7.82 9.10
N GLN A 261 12.15 -6.66 9.05
CA GLN A 261 11.07 -6.43 8.08
C GLN A 261 11.24 -5.20 7.16
N GLU A 262 11.28 -5.53 5.85
CA GLU A 262 10.55 -4.91 4.74
C GLU A 262 10.76 -3.43 4.34
N GLY A 263 11.19 -3.24 3.08
CA GLY A 263 10.85 -2.06 2.29
C GLY A 263 10.59 -2.40 0.81
N LEU A 264 9.36 -2.16 0.37
CA LEU A 264 8.89 -1.85 -0.98
C LEU A 264 9.39 -2.69 -2.19
N ALA A 265 9.17 -4.00 -2.14
CA ALA A 265 7.99 -4.50 -2.86
C ALA A 265 6.87 -4.52 -1.82
N LEU A 266 5.69 -3.95 -2.10
CA LEU A 266 4.58 -3.94 -1.14
C LEU A 266 4.27 -5.36 -0.61
N PHE A 267 4.58 -6.34 -1.45
CA PHE A 267 4.54 -7.77 -1.19
C PHE A 267 5.82 -8.39 -1.73
N ASP A 268 6.54 -9.16 -0.91
CA ASP A 268 7.74 -9.89 -1.33
C ASP A 268 7.42 -10.76 -2.55
N PHE A 269 8.37 -10.90 -3.48
CA PHE A 269 8.28 -11.88 -4.56
C PHE A 269 7.96 -13.27 -3.99
N HIS A 270 8.56 -13.61 -2.85
CA HIS A 270 8.31 -14.86 -2.16
C HIS A 270 6.84 -15.02 -1.73
N ILE A 271 6.18 -13.94 -1.29
CA ILE A 271 4.77 -13.95 -0.89
C ILE A 271 3.86 -14.26 -2.08
N ILE A 272 4.09 -13.60 -3.22
CA ILE A 272 3.26 -13.81 -4.41
C ILE A 272 3.48 -15.22 -4.96
N ASP A 273 4.73 -15.71 -4.96
CA ASP A 273 5.04 -17.09 -5.32
C ASP A 273 4.43 -18.11 -4.35
N GLN A 274 4.37 -17.82 -3.04
CA GLN A 274 3.67 -18.66 -2.07
C GLN A 274 2.17 -18.72 -2.37
N ILE A 275 1.53 -17.59 -2.68
CA ILE A 275 0.11 -17.54 -3.05
C ILE A 275 -0.13 -18.37 -4.32
N LEU A 276 0.68 -18.19 -5.36
CA LEU A 276 0.59 -18.95 -6.60
C LEU A 276 0.84 -20.45 -6.37
N ALA A 277 1.84 -20.80 -5.57
CA ALA A 277 2.12 -22.18 -5.20
C ALA A 277 0.98 -22.81 -4.39
N LEU A 278 0.34 -22.05 -3.51
CA LEU A 278 -0.83 -22.49 -2.74
C LEU A 278 -2.02 -22.73 -3.66
N VAL A 279 -2.34 -21.80 -4.58
CA VAL A 279 -3.40 -21.98 -5.60
C VAL A 279 -3.14 -23.26 -6.40
N ASN A 280 -1.91 -23.42 -6.92
CA ASN A 280 -1.51 -24.58 -7.71
C ASN A 280 -1.55 -25.89 -6.91
N ARG A 281 -1.25 -25.85 -5.60
CA ARG A 281 -1.33 -27.03 -4.72
C ARG A 281 -2.78 -27.43 -4.43
N VAL A 282 -3.66 -26.45 -4.20
CA VAL A 282 -5.07 -26.71 -3.91
C VAL A 282 -5.81 -27.19 -5.16
N HIS A 283 -5.44 -26.72 -6.35
CA HIS A 283 -6.07 -27.11 -7.62
C HIS A 283 -5.04 -27.28 -8.77
N PRO A 284 -4.29 -28.40 -8.82
CA PRO A 284 -3.23 -28.61 -9.81
C PRO A 284 -3.72 -28.66 -11.27
N GLN A 285 -4.98 -28.97 -11.50
CA GLN A 285 -5.60 -28.99 -12.84
C GLN A 285 -5.76 -27.60 -13.47
N ARG A 286 -5.59 -26.53 -12.68
CA ARG A 286 -5.71 -25.12 -13.10
C ARG A 286 -4.36 -24.37 -13.05
N ALA A 287 -3.24 -25.10 -12.96
CA ALA A 287 -1.91 -24.53 -12.94
C ALA A 287 -1.62 -23.72 -14.22
N GLY A 288 -1.18 -22.48 -14.05
CA GLY A 288 -0.84 -21.56 -15.16
C GLY A 288 -1.94 -20.57 -15.58
N LEU A 289 -3.12 -20.60 -14.96
CA LEU A 289 -4.21 -19.63 -15.21
C LEU A 289 -3.91 -18.21 -14.68
N LEU A 290 -3.06 -18.08 -13.67
CA LEU A 290 -2.73 -16.81 -13.03
C LEU A 290 -1.29 -16.43 -13.35
N GLU A 291 -1.09 -15.30 -14.03
CA GLU A 291 0.25 -14.75 -14.19
C GLU A 291 0.67 -13.94 -12.96
N PHE A 292 1.91 -14.14 -12.52
CA PHE A 292 2.51 -13.42 -11.38
C PHE A 292 2.28 -11.90 -11.47
N HIS A 293 2.44 -11.34 -12.66
CA HIS A 293 2.33 -9.90 -12.85
C HIS A 293 0.89 -9.37 -12.68
N HIS A 294 -0.15 -10.18 -12.98
CA HIS A 294 -1.54 -9.83 -12.72
C HIS A 294 -1.86 -9.87 -11.24
N VAL A 295 -1.46 -10.95 -10.55
CA VAL A 295 -1.67 -11.12 -9.10
C VAL A 295 -0.98 -9.98 -8.35
N LYS A 296 0.28 -9.69 -8.69
CA LYS A 296 1.03 -8.55 -8.15
C LYS A 296 0.30 -7.22 -8.36
N SER A 297 -0.13 -6.95 -9.59
CA SER A 297 -0.81 -5.70 -9.95
C SER A 297 -2.11 -5.50 -9.17
N ILE A 298 -2.91 -6.58 -9.00
CA ILE A 298 -4.15 -6.52 -8.24
C ILE A 298 -3.85 -6.29 -6.75
N MET A 299 -2.95 -7.06 -6.16
CA MET A 299 -2.59 -6.89 -4.74
C MET A 299 -2.09 -5.47 -4.47
N GLU A 300 -1.16 -4.95 -5.27
CA GLU A 300 -0.61 -3.61 -5.10
C GLU A 300 -1.68 -2.52 -5.25
N ASN A 301 -2.49 -2.56 -6.31
CA ASN A 301 -3.49 -1.53 -6.55
C ASN A 301 -4.63 -1.57 -5.54
N VAL A 302 -5.10 -2.76 -5.14
CA VAL A 302 -6.15 -2.91 -4.12
C VAL A 302 -5.65 -2.46 -2.76
N PHE A 303 -4.41 -2.80 -2.39
CA PHE A 303 -3.82 -2.34 -1.13
C PHE A 303 -3.66 -0.83 -1.10
N LEU A 304 -3.07 -0.26 -2.16
CA LEU A 304 -2.88 1.19 -2.27
C LEU A 304 -4.20 1.93 -2.30
N ALA A 305 -5.24 1.37 -2.93
CA ALA A 305 -6.60 1.93 -2.86
C ALA A 305 -7.13 1.90 -1.42
N GLY A 306 -6.95 0.80 -0.70
CA GLY A 306 -7.34 0.67 0.72
C GLY A 306 -6.64 1.66 1.67
N LEU A 307 -5.45 2.15 1.30
CA LEU A 307 -4.76 3.22 2.05
C LEU A 307 -5.33 4.62 1.81
N ARG A 308 -6.18 4.80 0.79
CA ARG A 308 -6.82 6.08 0.48
C ARG A 308 -8.11 6.26 1.27
N ARG A 309 -8.60 7.50 1.25
CA ARG A 309 -9.92 7.89 1.74
C ARG A 309 -10.64 8.66 0.66
N GLU A 310 -11.95 8.46 0.57
CA GLU A 310 -12.87 9.21 -0.27
C GLU A 310 -13.99 9.71 0.65
N GLU A 311 -14.26 11.02 0.66
CA GLU A 311 -15.25 11.65 1.57
C GLU A 311 -15.06 11.25 3.06
N ASP A 312 -13.80 11.22 3.53
CA ASP A 312 -13.38 10.79 4.87
C ASP A 312 -13.63 9.31 5.23
N LEU A 313 -14.24 8.54 4.32
CA LEU A 313 -14.43 7.10 4.48
C LEU A 313 -13.23 6.32 3.93
N PRO A 314 -12.78 5.25 4.61
CA PRO A 314 -11.76 4.37 4.08
C PRO A 314 -12.29 3.66 2.82
N VAL A 315 -11.45 3.56 1.79
CA VAL A 315 -11.83 2.85 0.57
C VAL A 315 -11.83 1.35 0.85
N LYS A 316 -12.99 0.72 0.66
CA LYS A 316 -13.16 -0.73 0.72
C LYS A 316 -13.54 -1.22 -0.67
N VAL A 317 -12.90 -2.30 -1.15
CA VAL A 317 -13.18 -2.85 -2.47
C VAL A 317 -12.85 -4.35 -2.54
N SER A 318 -13.68 -5.10 -3.24
CA SER A 318 -13.42 -6.48 -3.65
C SER A 318 -13.12 -6.50 -5.15
N VAL A 319 -12.06 -7.19 -5.55
CA VAL A 319 -11.65 -7.33 -6.95
C VAL A 319 -11.45 -8.79 -7.28
N THR A 320 -12.08 -9.25 -8.36
CA THR A 320 -11.96 -10.63 -8.86
C THR A 320 -11.26 -10.63 -10.21
N LEU A 321 -10.23 -11.46 -10.36
CA LEU A 321 -9.59 -11.72 -11.65
C LEU A 321 -10.33 -12.87 -12.36
N GLY A 322 -10.75 -12.63 -13.61
CA GLY A 322 -11.40 -13.66 -14.43
C GLY A 322 -10.96 -13.66 -15.89
N ASP A 323 -11.41 -14.68 -16.61
CA ASP A 323 -11.17 -14.92 -18.04
C ASP A 323 -12.49 -14.99 -18.83
N GLU A 324 -12.43 -14.84 -20.15
CA GLU A 324 -13.57 -14.85 -21.08
C GLU A 324 -14.31 -16.21 -21.11
N THR A 325 -13.61 -17.30 -20.80
CA THR A 325 -14.18 -18.65 -20.68
C THR A 325 -15.01 -18.86 -19.41
N LEU A 326 -14.72 -18.13 -18.32
CA LEU A 326 -15.49 -18.18 -17.06
C LEU A 326 -16.90 -17.59 -17.23
N ILE A 327 -17.05 -16.61 -18.13
CA ILE A 327 -18.31 -15.92 -18.42
C ILE A 327 -19.16 -16.70 -19.43
N SER A 328 -18.52 -17.33 -20.42
CA SER A 328 -19.21 -17.91 -21.59
C SER A 328 -19.53 -19.41 -21.49
N ASN A 329 -18.77 -20.19 -20.69
CA ASN A 329 -18.84 -21.66 -20.74
C ASN A 329 -19.32 -22.34 -19.45
N THR A 330 -19.83 -21.60 -18.46
CA THR A 330 -20.33 -22.22 -17.22
C THR A 330 -21.83 -22.55 -17.38
N PRO A 331 -22.23 -23.81 -17.66
CA PRO A 331 -23.61 -24.14 -17.97
C PRO A 331 -24.50 -23.94 -16.74
N GLY A 332 -25.51 -23.08 -16.88
CA GLY A 332 -26.46 -22.70 -15.82
C GLY A 332 -26.03 -21.50 -14.97
N PHE A 333 -24.85 -20.91 -15.20
CA PHE A 333 -24.35 -19.80 -14.39
C PHE A 333 -25.05 -18.48 -14.72
N ASP A 334 -26.20 -18.23 -14.07
CA ASP A 334 -27.03 -17.04 -14.30
C ASP A 334 -26.72 -15.90 -13.28
N ALA A 335 -25.53 -15.84 -12.67
CA ALA A 335 -25.23 -14.76 -11.72
C ALA A 335 -25.42 -13.37 -12.38
N PRO A 336 -26.13 -12.41 -11.74
CA PRO A 336 -26.24 -11.08 -12.31
C PRO A 336 -24.83 -10.49 -12.44
N PHE A 337 -24.46 -10.17 -13.67
CA PHE A 337 -23.22 -9.50 -13.96
C PHE A 337 -23.57 -8.10 -14.44
N ILE A 338 -23.05 -7.08 -13.76
CA ILE A 338 -23.20 -5.70 -14.21
C ILE A 338 -22.06 -5.45 -15.20
N HIS A 339 -22.38 -5.45 -16.49
CA HIS A 339 -21.43 -5.08 -17.53
C HIS A 339 -21.28 -3.57 -17.64
N PHE A 340 -20.05 -3.09 -17.73
CA PHE A 340 -19.79 -1.72 -18.14
C PHE A 340 -19.68 -1.66 -19.67
N ASP A 341 -20.41 -0.74 -20.30
CA ASP A 341 -20.36 -0.53 -21.75
C ASP A 341 -18.95 -0.18 -22.22
N THR A 342 -18.19 0.55 -21.39
CA THR A 342 -16.79 0.87 -21.61
C THR A 342 -15.95 0.39 -20.43
N PRO A 343 -14.95 -0.50 -20.66
CA PRO A 343 -14.06 -0.96 -19.60
C PRO A 343 -13.26 0.20 -19.00
N VAL A 344 -13.14 0.21 -17.68
CA VAL A 344 -12.41 1.23 -16.93
C VAL A 344 -10.96 0.76 -16.70
N PRO A 345 -9.93 1.60 -16.86
CA PRO A 345 -8.56 1.21 -16.55
C PRO A 345 -8.42 0.72 -15.10
N PHE A 346 -7.73 -0.41 -14.86
CA PHE A 346 -7.48 -0.89 -13.50
C PHE A 346 -6.33 -0.10 -12.87
N THR A 347 -6.67 0.95 -12.12
CA THR A 347 -5.74 1.84 -11.43
C THR A 347 -6.22 2.13 -10.01
N VAL A 348 -5.33 2.61 -9.14
CA VAL A 348 -5.71 3.04 -7.78
C VAL A 348 -6.84 4.07 -7.83
N ASP A 349 -6.74 5.10 -8.68
CA ASP A 349 -7.77 6.15 -8.80
C ASP A 349 -9.12 5.60 -9.24
N SER A 350 -9.14 4.61 -10.14
CA SER A 350 -10.38 3.94 -10.56
C SER A 350 -11.03 3.18 -9.40
N LEU A 351 -10.22 2.48 -8.59
CA LEU A 351 -10.70 1.73 -7.42
C LEU A 351 -11.22 2.65 -6.31
N VAL A 352 -10.55 3.78 -6.07
CA VAL A 352 -10.98 4.78 -5.08
C VAL A 352 -12.35 5.37 -5.45
N LYS A 353 -12.58 5.63 -6.74
CA LYS A 353 -13.84 6.21 -7.23
C LYS A 353 -14.98 5.19 -7.32
N LEU A 354 -14.69 3.96 -7.74
CA LEU A 354 -15.72 2.92 -7.90
C LEU A 354 -16.04 2.19 -6.61
N GLY A 355 -15.04 1.98 -5.74
CA GLY A 355 -15.16 1.21 -4.50
C GLY A 355 -16.37 1.61 -3.64
N PRO A 356 -16.57 2.90 -3.31
CA PRO A 356 -17.70 3.36 -2.50
C PRO A 356 -19.08 3.03 -3.07
N GLY A 357 -19.20 2.80 -4.38
CA GLY A 357 -20.44 2.43 -5.04
C GLY A 357 -20.84 0.96 -4.88
N PHE A 358 -19.96 0.11 -4.32
CA PHE A 358 -20.18 -1.32 -4.19
C PHE A 358 -19.84 -1.81 -2.78
N ASP A 359 -20.67 -2.71 -2.25
CA ASP A 359 -20.36 -3.38 -0.98
C ASP A 359 -19.41 -4.58 -1.23
N PRO A 360 -18.16 -4.55 -0.72
CA PRO A 360 -17.19 -5.62 -0.91
C PRO A 360 -17.57 -6.95 -0.23
N ALA A 361 -18.62 -6.98 0.60
CA ALA A 361 -19.18 -8.22 1.14
C ALA A 361 -20.05 -8.96 0.12
N THR A 362 -20.67 -8.24 -0.81
CA THR A 362 -21.70 -8.79 -1.73
C THR A 362 -21.33 -8.66 -3.21
N THR A 363 -20.40 -7.77 -3.53
CA THR A 363 -20.08 -7.39 -4.90
C THR A 363 -18.56 -7.30 -5.10
N SER A 364 -18.07 -7.81 -6.23
CA SER A 364 -16.66 -7.77 -6.59
C SER A 364 -16.47 -7.17 -7.98
N LEU A 365 -15.58 -6.20 -8.11
CA LEU A 365 -15.21 -5.62 -9.40
C LEU A 365 -14.50 -6.68 -10.25
N PHE A 366 -15.04 -6.93 -11.43
CA PHE A 366 -14.51 -7.94 -12.33
C PHE A 366 -13.40 -7.34 -13.20
N VAL A 367 -12.21 -7.90 -13.08
CA VAL A 367 -11.00 -7.42 -13.74
C VAL A 367 -10.47 -8.51 -14.66
N ARG A 368 -10.05 -8.10 -15.85
CA ARG A 368 -9.36 -8.98 -16.81
C ARG A 368 -8.24 -8.26 -17.55
N ALA A 369 -7.35 -9.05 -18.14
CA ALA A 369 -6.32 -8.55 -19.03
C ALA A 369 -6.93 -7.95 -20.30
N LYS A 370 -6.34 -6.85 -20.77
CA LYS A 370 -6.74 -6.21 -22.03
C LYS A 370 -6.32 -7.07 -23.21
N HIS A 371 -7.25 -7.36 -24.12
CA HIS A 371 -7.03 -8.27 -25.26
C HIS A 371 -5.80 -7.88 -26.13
N ASN A 372 -5.53 -6.58 -26.28
CA ASN A 372 -4.41 -6.07 -27.08
C ASN A 372 -3.17 -5.66 -26.25
N ALA A 373 -3.24 -5.80 -24.93
CA ALA A 373 -2.15 -5.51 -24.01
C ALA A 373 -2.29 -6.41 -22.77
N PRO A 374 -1.92 -7.70 -22.87
CA PRO A 374 -2.20 -8.70 -21.83
C PRO A 374 -1.58 -8.35 -20.48
N ARG A 375 -0.59 -7.44 -20.43
CA ARG A 375 -0.01 -6.92 -19.19
C ARG A 375 -0.80 -5.83 -18.47
N ASN A 376 -1.83 -5.28 -19.11
CA ASN A 376 -2.66 -4.23 -18.56
C ASN A 376 -4.03 -4.80 -18.18
N LEU A 377 -4.48 -4.50 -16.97
CA LEU A 377 -5.78 -4.91 -16.46
C LEU A 377 -6.81 -3.80 -16.68
N GLU A 378 -8.06 -4.21 -16.92
CA GLU A 378 -9.22 -3.33 -17.03
C GLU A 378 -10.37 -3.89 -16.18
N ILE A 379 -11.21 -3.01 -15.65
CA ILE A 379 -12.44 -3.31 -14.91
C ILE A 379 -13.58 -3.33 -15.93
N TRP A 380 -14.19 -4.50 -16.12
CA TRP A 380 -15.23 -4.71 -17.14
C TRP A 380 -16.64 -4.67 -16.57
N GLY A 381 -16.76 -4.57 -15.26
CA GLY A 381 -18.03 -4.59 -14.58
C GLY A 381 -17.89 -4.96 -13.12
N ALA A 382 -19.02 -5.31 -12.53
CA ALA A 382 -19.12 -5.88 -11.21
C ALA A 382 -19.86 -7.20 -11.29
N MET A 383 -19.30 -8.20 -10.65
CA MET A 383 -19.97 -9.47 -10.44
C MET A 383 -20.59 -9.43 -9.05
N PHE A 384 -21.86 -9.83 -8.95
CA PHE A 384 -22.39 -10.24 -7.66
C PHE A 384 -21.71 -11.55 -7.30
N SER A 385 -20.50 -11.42 -6.73
CA SER A 385 -19.81 -12.56 -6.18
C SER A 385 -20.55 -12.87 -4.90
N SER A 386 -21.32 -13.93 -4.96
CA SER A 386 -21.58 -14.71 -3.80
C SER A 386 -20.18 -15.14 -3.28
N THR A 387 -19.52 -14.35 -2.43
CA THR A 387 -18.42 -14.83 -1.55
C THR A 387 -18.97 -15.78 -0.48
N ARG A 388 -20.02 -16.48 -0.91
CA ARG A 388 -20.98 -17.33 -0.25
C ARG A 388 -20.37 -18.70 -0.32
N GLY A 389 -19.83 -19.12 0.83
CA GLY A 389 -19.69 -20.53 1.12
C GLY A 389 -20.99 -21.20 0.67
N ARG A 390 -20.90 -22.36 0.02
CA ARG A 390 -22.07 -23.14 -0.39
C ARG A 390 -23.20 -22.95 0.63
N GLY A 391 -24.32 -22.35 0.19
CA GLY A 391 -25.55 -22.26 0.99
C GLY A 391 -26.14 -20.87 1.20
N MET A 392 -25.56 -19.78 0.72
CA MET A 392 -26.10 -18.46 1.04
C MET A 392 -27.13 -18.03 -0.04
N LEU A 393 -28.36 -17.84 0.41
CA LEU A 393 -29.58 -17.32 -0.22
C LEU A 393 -29.43 -16.41 -1.47
N ASP A 394 -28.96 -16.92 -2.61
CA ASP A 394 -29.01 -16.27 -3.93
C ASP A 394 -29.94 -17.06 -4.85
N PRO A 395 -30.50 -16.45 -5.90
CA PRO A 395 -31.59 -17.01 -6.69
C PRO A 395 -31.18 -18.13 -7.66
N PHE A 396 -29.93 -18.60 -7.61
CA PHE A 396 -29.42 -19.63 -8.52
C PHE A 396 -29.31 -20.99 -7.83
N PRO A 397 -29.79 -22.06 -8.48
CA PRO A 397 -29.97 -23.35 -7.85
C PRO A 397 -28.64 -23.94 -7.39
N PHE A 398 -28.72 -24.54 -6.20
CA PHE A 398 -27.80 -25.53 -5.68
C PHE A 398 -27.53 -26.60 -6.74
N GLN A 399 -26.44 -26.44 -7.49
CA GLN A 399 -25.72 -27.49 -8.21
C GLN A 399 -24.42 -27.01 -8.86
N GLN A 400 -24.04 -25.74 -8.70
CA GLN A 400 -22.85 -25.20 -9.36
C GLN A 400 -21.65 -25.20 -8.43
N GLU A 401 -20.53 -25.68 -8.97
CA GLU A 401 -19.25 -25.48 -8.34
C GLU A 401 -19.00 -23.98 -8.15
N PRO A 402 -18.53 -23.53 -6.98
CA PRO A 402 -18.21 -22.13 -6.76
C PRO A 402 -17.21 -21.67 -7.83
N LEU A 403 -17.37 -20.44 -8.32
CA LEU A 403 -16.41 -19.83 -9.22
C LEU A 403 -15.01 -19.93 -8.62
N GLN A 404 -14.18 -20.75 -9.24
CA GLN A 404 -12.79 -20.94 -8.87
C GLN A 404 -11.98 -19.78 -9.46
N VAL A 405 -12.12 -18.61 -8.84
CA VAL A 405 -11.52 -17.33 -9.25
C VAL A 405 -10.74 -16.72 -8.10
N LEU A 406 -9.67 -15.99 -8.43
CA LEU A 406 -8.88 -15.26 -7.44
C LEU A 406 -9.59 -13.95 -7.09
N THR A 407 -9.89 -13.75 -5.82
CA THR A 407 -10.52 -12.53 -5.30
C THR A 407 -9.61 -11.90 -4.24
N ILE A 408 -9.33 -10.61 -4.39
CA ILE A 408 -8.53 -9.82 -3.46
C ILE A 408 -9.40 -8.69 -2.92
N ILE A 409 -9.44 -8.57 -1.60
CA ILE A 409 -10.37 -7.69 -0.91
C ILE A 409 -9.58 -6.80 0.05
N THR A 410 -9.85 -5.49 0.02
CA THR A 410 -9.46 -4.57 1.08
C THR A 410 -10.70 -4.15 1.86
N ARG A 411 -10.69 -4.40 3.18
CA ARG A 411 -11.80 -4.05 4.08
C ARG A 411 -11.40 -3.01 5.12
N LYS A 412 -10.09 -2.90 5.38
CA LYS A 412 -9.49 -1.91 6.25
C LYS A 412 -8.28 -1.29 5.61
N THR A 413 -7.95 -0.10 6.10
CA THR A 413 -6.72 0.58 5.74
C THR A 413 -5.52 -0.31 6.06
N GLY A 414 -4.77 -0.66 5.03
CA GLY A 414 -3.54 -1.43 5.18
C GLY A 414 -3.74 -2.93 5.38
N SER A 415 -4.89 -3.51 5.02
CA SER A 415 -5.08 -4.96 4.98
C SER A 415 -5.50 -5.49 3.61
N LEU A 416 -5.13 -6.73 3.30
CA LEU A 416 -5.63 -7.49 2.16
C LEU A 416 -6.09 -8.87 2.59
N VAL A 417 -7.25 -9.28 2.10
CA VAL A 417 -7.71 -10.67 2.15
C VAL A 417 -7.63 -11.25 0.75
N ILE A 418 -6.98 -12.39 0.60
CA ILE A 418 -6.83 -13.10 -0.68
C ILE A 418 -7.62 -14.41 -0.60
N ARG A 419 -8.48 -14.64 -1.58
CA ARG A 419 -9.37 -15.80 -1.67
C ARG A 419 -9.28 -16.44 -3.04
N TRP A 420 -9.57 -17.73 -3.08
CA TRP A 420 -9.82 -18.47 -4.30
C TRP A 420 -11.15 -19.20 -4.18
N GLY A 421 -12.14 -18.72 -4.94
CA GLY A 421 -13.55 -19.04 -4.70
C GLY A 421 -13.90 -18.76 -3.23
N GLU A 422 -14.36 -19.81 -2.54
CA GLU A 422 -14.76 -19.69 -1.13
C GLU A 422 -13.64 -19.83 -0.12
N ARG A 423 -12.48 -20.33 -0.55
CA ARG A 423 -11.37 -20.57 0.35
C ARG A 423 -10.55 -19.30 0.53
N MET A 424 -10.34 -18.87 1.77
CA MET A 424 -9.32 -17.89 2.06
C MET A 424 -7.94 -18.55 1.84
N LEU A 425 -7.06 -17.86 1.12
CA LEU A 425 -5.72 -18.33 0.81
C LEU A 425 -4.67 -17.66 1.67
N ALA A 426 -4.84 -16.37 1.95
CA ALA A 426 -3.92 -15.59 2.74
C ALA A 426 -4.58 -14.31 3.23
N HIS A 427 -4.08 -13.78 4.34
CA HIS A 427 -4.44 -12.46 4.84
C HIS A 427 -3.15 -11.66 5.08
N PHE A 428 -3.16 -10.38 4.71
CA PHE A 428 -2.07 -9.45 4.93
C PHE A 428 -2.53 -8.32 5.84
N GLN A 429 -1.74 -8.06 6.88
CA GLN A 429 -1.97 -6.94 7.78
C GLN A 429 -0.63 -6.47 8.34
N SER A 430 -0.40 -5.15 8.33
CA SER A 430 0.78 -4.55 8.99
C SER A 430 2.12 -5.21 8.60
N GLY A 431 2.31 -5.56 7.33
CA GLY A 431 3.56 -6.18 6.85
C GLY A 431 3.64 -7.71 7.03
N HIS A 432 2.60 -8.36 7.55
CA HIS A 432 2.64 -9.79 7.83
C HIS A 432 1.58 -10.54 7.04
N PHE A 433 1.99 -11.65 6.41
CA PHE A 433 1.08 -12.63 5.84
C PHE A 433 0.76 -13.70 6.88
N SER A 434 -0.53 -13.89 7.14
CA SER A 434 -1.02 -15.02 7.92
C SER A 434 -1.71 -16.02 7.02
N GLU A 435 -1.56 -17.30 7.37
CA GLU A 435 -2.33 -18.38 6.78
C GLU A 435 -3.84 -18.21 7.06
N PRO A 436 -4.72 -18.79 6.23
CA PRO A 436 -6.16 -18.64 6.39
C PRO A 436 -6.64 -19.26 7.69
N VAL A 437 -7.54 -18.53 8.38
CA VAL A 437 -8.32 -19.08 9.48
C VAL A 437 -9.31 -20.08 8.90
N ALA A 438 -9.27 -21.33 9.38
CA ALA A 438 -10.24 -22.35 8.97
C ALA A 438 -11.65 -21.87 9.31
N ASP A 439 -12.63 -22.19 8.46
CA ASP A 439 -14.03 -21.94 8.77
C ASP A 439 -14.35 -22.60 10.12
N PRO A 440 -14.92 -21.90 11.14
CA PRO A 440 -15.22 -22.54 12.42
C PRO A 440 -16.12 -23.77 12.27
N PHE A 441 -16.88 -23.89 11.18
CA PHE A 441 -17.71 -25.04 10.86
C PHE A 441 -16.96 -26.17 10.11
N GLU A 442 -15.72 -25.96 9.67
CA GLU A 442 -14.82 -27.06 9.25
C GLU A 442 -14.27 -27.81 10.46
N ASN A 443 -14.29 -27.19 11.65
CA ASN A 443 -13.95 -27.87 12.89
C ASN A 443 -15.08 -28.84 13.29
N CYS A 444 -14.74 -30.12 13.44
CA CYS A 444 -15.72 -31.16 13.73
C CYS A 444 -16.43 -30.99 15.08
N ILE A 445 -15.79 -30.40 16.09
CA ILE A 445 -16.34 -30.21 17.43
C ILE A 445 -17.37 -29.08 17.43
N ILE A 446 -17.04 -27.94 16.82
CA ILE A 446 -17.98 -26.82 16.66
C ILE A 446 -19.17 -27.25 15.81
N ALA A 447 -18.91 -27.89 14.66
CA ALA A 447 -19.97 -28.35 13.77
C ALA A 447 -20.89 -29.38 14.45
N SER A 448 -20.33 -30.37 15.16
CA SER A 448 -21.13 -31.37 15.88
C SER A 448 -21.93 -30.77 17.02
N THR A 449 -21.36 -29.87 17.82
CA THR A 449 -22.07 -29.18 18.91
C THR A 449 -23.30 -28.42 18.38
N LEU A 450 -23.11 -27.64 17.31
CA LEU A 450 -24.21 -26.87 16.71
C LEU A 450 -25.25 -27.81 16.09
N MET A 451 -24.80 -28.85 15.39
CA MET A 451 -25.70 -29.81 14.74
C MET A 451 -26.53 -30.60 15.75
N GLU A 452 -25.96 -31.00 16.89
CA GLU A 452 -26.67 -31.74 17.94
C GLU A 452 -27.92 -30.99 18.41
N VAL A 453 -27.77 -29.70 18.68
CA VAL A 453 -28.86 -28.85 19.16
C VAL A 453 -29.80 -28.43 18.03
N VAL A 454 -29.28 -28.07 16.85
CA VAL A 454 -30.11 -27.65 15.70
C VAL A 454 -30.96 -28.81 15.19
N SER A 455 -30.44 -30.04 15.21
CA SER A 455 -31.20 -31.22 14.79
C SER A 455 -32.41 -31.52 15.69
N ALA A 456 -32.43 -30.99 16.92
CA ALA A 456 -33.57 -31.08 17.82
C ALA A 456 -34.68 -30.06 17.50
N HIS A 457 -34.44 -29.07 16.63
CA HIS A 457 -35.43 -28.08 16.23
C HIS A 457 -36.64 -28.75 15.53
N PRO A 458 -37.88 -28.34 15.85
CA PRO A 458 -39.07 -28.76 15.09
C PRO A 458 -38.94 -28.47 13.58
N GLU A 459 -38.36 -27.32 13.22
CA GLU A 459 -38.17 -26.86 11.84
C GLU A 459 -37.20 -27.77 11.07
N TYR A 460 -36.15 -28.28 11.74
CA TYR A 460 -35.21 -29.24 11.15
C TYR A 460 -35.89 -30.57 10.80
N ARG A 461 -36.89 -31.01 11.60
CA ARG A 461 -37.62 -32.26 11.29
C ARG A 461 -38.38 -32.20 9.97
N THR A 462 -38.81 -31.00 9.56
CA THR A 462 -39.61 -30.80 8.34
C THR A 462 -38.73 -30.65 7.11
N SER A 463 -37.63 -29.92 7.22
CA SER A 463 -36.80 -29.55 6.06
C SER A 463 -35.42 -30.24 6.02
N GLY A 464 -35.06 -30.99 7.06
CA GLY A 464 -33.87 -31.82 7.12
C GLY A 464 -32.59 -31.05 6.83
N GLU A 465 -31.73 -31.62 5.99
CA GLU A 465 -30.44 -31.05 5.62
C GLU A 465 -30.56 -29.63 5.04
N LEU A 466 -31.62 -29.34 4.29
CA LEU A 466 -31.85 -28.00 3.72
C LEU A 466 -31.93 -26.93 4.83
N TYR A 467 -32.58 -27.24 5.96
CA TYR A 467 -32.64 -26.33 7.10
C TYR A 467 -31.26 -26.07 7.67
N TRP A 468 -30.46 -27.12 7.87
CA TRP A 468 -29.10 -26.99 8.39
C TRP A 468 -28.19 -26.18 7.46
N GLU A 469 -28.26 -26.42 6.15
CA GLU A 469 -27.47 -25.68 5.17
C GLU A 469 -27.76 -24.17 5.23
N ILE A 470 -29.04 -23.80 5.29
CA ILE A 470 -29.46 -22.40 5.36
C ILE A 470 -29.12 -21.80 6.73
N TYR A 471 -29.34 -22.55 7.81
CA TYR A 471 -29.02 -22.13 9.17
C TYR A 471 -27.52 -21.81 9.31
N ARG A 472 -26.65 -22.75 8.91
CA ARG A 472 -25.21 -22.58 8.92
C ARG A 472 -24.81 -21.34 8.11
N SER A 473 -25.44 -21.15 6.96
CA SER A 473 -25.15 -20.02 6.07
C SER A 473 -25.51 -18.67 6.69
N ILE A 474 -26.65 -18.58 7.40
CA ILE A 474 -27.03 -17.36 8.12
C ILE A 474 -26.09 -17.08 9.28
N LEU A 475 -25.75 -18.10 10.07
CA LEU A 475 -24.83 -17.94 11.19
C LEU A 475 -23.43 -17.51 10.70
N MET A 476 -22.94 -18.09 9.60
CA MET A 476 -21.70 -17.67 8.96
C MET A 476 -21.76 -16.23 8.45
N LEU A 477 -22.85 -15.83 7.81
CA LEU A 477 -23.05 -14.47 7.33
C LEU A 477 -23.04 -13.46 8.49
N LEU A 478 -23.71 -13.80 9.59
CA LEU A 478 -23.70 -13.00 10.81
C LEU A 478 -22.28 -12.80 11.32
N LEU A 479 -21.53 -13.89 11.54
CA LEU A 479 -20.17 -13.82 12.08
C LEU A 479 -19.22 -13.00 11.20
N ARG A 480 -19.34 -13.14 9.88
CA ARG A 480 -18.53 -12.38 8.91
C ARG A 480 -18.86 -10.88 8.93
N ARG A 481 -20.15 -10.52 8.85
CA ARG A 481 -20.57 -9.11 8.90
C ARG A 481 -20.21 -8.47 10.24
N SER A 482 -20.38 -9.21 11.33
CA SER A 482 -20.02 -8.74 12.67
C SER A 482 -18.51 -8.47 12.78
N ALA A 483 -17.67 -9.29 12.15
CA ALA A 483 -16.23 -9.03 12.08
C ALA A 483 -15.87 -7.80 11.21
N GLU A 484 -16.62 -7.55 10.12
CA GLU A 484 -16.45 -6.38 9.25
C GLU A 484 -16.86 -5.06 9.94
N ASP A 485 -17.86 -5.13 10.80
CA ASP A 485 -18.50 -3.99 11.46
C ASP A 485 -17.89 -3.64 12.82
N SER A 486 -17.22 -4.59 13.49
CA SER A 486 -16.79 -4.45 14.89
C SER A 486 -15.27 -4.26 15.06
N THR A 487 -14.90 -3.66 16.20
CA THR A 487 -13.51 -3.53 16.68
C THR A 487 -13.04 -4.70 17.55
N GLY A 488 -13.84 -5.77 17.66
CA GLY A 488 -13.57 -6.92 18.52
C GLY A 488 -14.74 -7.28 19.44
N GLY A 489 -15.82 -7.80 18.86
CA GLY A 489 -17.00 -8.27 19.59
C GLY A 489 -16.96 -9.76 19.95
N THR A 490 -17.86 -10.22 20.83
CA THR A 490 -18.10 -11.66 21.04
C THR A 490 -19.55 -11.97 20.75
N VAL A 491 -19.81 -12.92 19.84
CA VAL A 491 -21.15 -13.45 19.58
C VAL A 491 -21.29 -14.78 20.32
N ILE A 492 -22.25 -14.86 21.24
CA ILE A 492 -22.53 -16.06 22.01
C ILE A 492 -23.80 -16.68 21.48
N TRP A 493 -23.65 -17.92 21.04
CA TRP A 493 -24.75 -18.80 20.70
C TRP A 493 -25.13 -19.63 21.92
N LEU A 494 -26.34 -19.42 22.42
CA LEU A 494 -26.82 -19.99 23.68
C LEU A 494 -28.01 -20.95 23.44
N PRO A 495 -27.94 -22.20 23.95
CA PRO A 495 -29.05 -23.15 23.88
C PRO A 495 -30.30 -22.68 24.63
N GLU A 496 -31.49 -23.13 24.20
CA GLU A 496 -32.78 -22.66 24.78
C GLU A 496 -32.90 -22.90 26.28
N ALA A 497 -32.32 -24.02 26.73
CA ALA A 497 -32.33 -24.44 28.13
C ALA A 497 -31.75 -23.39 29.09
N TYR A 498 -30.91 -22.48 28.58
CA TYR A 498 -30.23 -21.46 29.38
C TYR A 498 -30.76 -20.04 29.16
N THR A 499 -31.61 -19.81 28.14
CA THR A 499 -32.08 -18.47 27.76
C THR A 499 -32.99 -17.76 28.77
N ILE A 500 -33.54 -18.46 29.77
CA ILE A 500 -34.71 -17.95 30.51
C ILE A 500 -34.37 -16.83 31.51
N ARG A 501 -33.11 -16.63 31.94
CA ARG A 501 -32.60 -15.47 32.73
C ARG A 501 -31.24 -15.85 33.36
N THR A 502 -30.15 -15.75 32.62
CA THR A 502 -28.79 -15.95 33.15
C THR A 502 -28.37 -14.78 34.04
N GLN A 503 -28.91 -14.62 35.25
CA GLN A 503 -28.56 -13.48 36.13
C GLN A 503 -27.28 -13.69 36.95
N GLU A 504 -26.79 -14.92 37.10
CA GLU A 504 -25.61 -15.20 37.94
C GLU A 504 -24.27 -15.08 37.21
N SER A 505 -24.25 -15.18 35.88
CA SER A 505 -22.99 -15.21 35.10
C SER A 505 -22.93 -14.21 33.95
N LEU A 506 -23.93 -13.33 33.89
CA LEU A 506 -24.09 -12.35 32.83
C LEU A 506 -24.71 -11.06 33.39
N ILE A 507 -24.15 -9.93 32.99
CA ILE A 507 -24.73 -8.62 33.25
C ILE A 507 -25.28 -8.08 31.94
N ASP A 508 -26.60 -8.16 31.79
CA ASP A 508 -27.32 -7.60 30.65
C ASP A 508 -27.27 -6.08 30.71
N ARG A 509 -26.62 -5.47 29.72
CA ARG A 509 -26.64 -4.01 29.59
C ARG A 509 -27.88 -3.54 28.84
N TYR A 510 -28.27 -4.27 27.79
CA TYR A 510 -29.42 -3.97 26.95
C TYR A 510 -30.19 -5.27 26.61
N PRO A 511 -31.16 -5.69 27.46
CA PRO A 511 -31.99 -6.85 27.18
C PRO A 511 -33.03 -6.54 26.09
N LEU A 512 -33.31 -7.51 25.22
CA LEU A 512 -34.34 -7.42 24.19
C LEU A 512 -35.54 -8.30 24.57
N LEU A 513 -36.70 -7.68 24.81
CA LEU A 513 -37.92 -8.37 25.25
C LEU A 513 -38.68 -9.03 24.09
N GLU A 514 -38.73 -8.38 22.93
CA GLU A 514 -39.41 -8.87 21.73
C GLU A 514 -38.49 -8.72 20.51
N SER A 515 -38.27 -9.82 19.80
CA SER A 515 -37.51 -9.86 18.57
C SER A 515 -37.94 -11.07 17.74
N GLN A 516 -37.94 -10.92 16.42
CA GLN A 516 -38.25 -12.02 15.51
C GLN A 516 -37.20 -13.15 15.66
N GLU A 517 -37.65 -14.40 15.56
CA GLU A 517 -36.77 -15.56 15.51
C GLU A 517 -36.30 -15.78 14.07
N GLY A 518 -34.98 -15.78 13.85
CA GLY A 518 -34.41 -16.10 12.53
C GLY A 518 -34.78 -17.51 12.06
N ALA A 519 -34.93 -18.47 12.99
CA ALA A 519 -35.35 -19.84 12.70
C ALA A 519 -36.70 -19.93 11.94
N LYS A 520 -37.67 -19.06 12.27
CA LYS A 520 -38.97 -19.03 11.58
C LYS A 520 -38.86 -18.52 10.15
N ILE A 521 -37.96 -17.57 9.92
CA ILE A 521 -37.67 -17.04 8.58
C ILE A 521 -36.97 -18.12 7.74
N ILE A 522 -36.05 -18.87 8.33
CA ILE A 522 -35.40 -20.03 7.69
C ILE A 522 -36.44 -21.10 7.32
N ASP A 523 -37.32 -21.48 8.24
CA ASP A 523 -38.36 -22.47 7.97
C ASP A 523 -39.27 -22.02 6.82
N GLU A 524 -39.75 -20.78 6.85
CA GLU A 524 -40.57 -20.20 5.77
C GLU A 524 -39.87 -20.31 4.40
N TYR A 525 -38.56 -20.03 4.35
CA TYR A 525 -37.76 -20.20 3.14
C TYR A 525 -37.70 -21.66 2.68
N CYS A 526 -37.39 -22.58 3.60
CA CYS A 526 -37.33 -24.01 3.31
C CYS A 526 -38.66 -24.54 2.76
N GLN A 527 -39.79 -24.14 3.36
CA GLN A 527 -41.11 -24.56 2.89
C GLN A 527 -41.39 -24.07 1.47
N LEU A 528 -41.02 -22.82 1.14
CA LEU A 528 -41.18 -22.27 -0.21
C LEU A 528 -40.28 -22.97 -1.23
N GLU A 529 -39.03 -23.29 -0.88
CA GLU A 529 -38.12 -24.05 -1.76
C GLU A 529 -38.61 -25.48 -2.01
N LEU A 530 -39.05 -26.18 -0.96
CA LEU A 530 -39.63 -27.52 -1.10
C LEU A 530 -40.90 -27.48 -1.97
N LYS A 531 -41.74 -26.47 -1.78
CA LYS A 531 -42.93 -26.24 -2.62
C LYS A 531 -42.56 -25.98 -4.08
N LYS A 532 -41.53 -25.16 -4.34
CA LYS A 532 -41.01 -24.88 -5.69
C LYS A 532 -40.51 -26.15 -6.38
N ARG A 533 -39.73 -26.98 -5.67
CA ARG A 533 -39.22 -28.27 -6.19
C ARG A 533 -40.37 -29.21 -6.57
N ASN A 534 -41.36 -29.36 -5.69
CA ASN A 534 -42.53 -30.20 -5.94
C ASN A 534 -43.38 -29.74 -7.15
N LEU A 535 -43.44 -28.44 -7.40
CA LEU A 535 -44.10 -27.87 -8.59
C LEU A 535 -43.29 -28.07 -9.88
N GLY A 536 -41.95 -28.06 -9.79
CA GLY A 536 -41.05 -28.31 -10.91
C GLY A 536 -41.01 -29.78 -11.36
N ASP A 537 -41.19 -30.71 -10.43
CA ASP A 537 -41.20 -32.16 -10.70
C ASP A 537 -42.58 -32.68 -11.17
N SER A 538 -43.59 -31.81 -11.28
CA SER A 538 -44.92 -32.17 -11.77
C SER A 538 -44.92 -32.37 -13.29
N VAL A 539 -45.53 -33.47 -13.77
CA VAL A 539 -45.60 -33.88 -15.20
C VAL A 539 -46.49 -32.94 -16.06
N SER A 540 -47.17 -31.96 -15.47
CA SER A 540 -47.99 -30.97 -16.19
C SER A 540 -47.22 -29.68 -16.45
N PRO A 541 -47.50 -28.94 -17.54
CA PRO A 541 -46.81 -27.68 -17.83
C PRO A 541 -46.92 -26.77 -16.59
N PRO A 542 -45.79 -26.22 -16.11
CA PRO A 542 -45.78 -25.48 -14.86
C PRO A 542 -46.75 -24.30 -14.95
N ASP A 543 -47.54 -24.09 -13.90
CA ASP A 543 -48.31 -22.87 -13.72
C ASP A 543 -47.34 -21.69 -13.62
N ASP A 544 -47.16 -20.99 -14.74
CA ASP A 544 -46.23 -19.89 -14.92
C ASP A 544 -46.54 -18.72 -13.94
N GLN A 545 -47.80 -18.61 -13.50
CA GLN A 545 -48.24 -17.63 -12.51
C GLN A 545 -47.88 -18.08 -11.09
N GLY A 546 -48.09 -19.36 -10.76
CA GLY A 546 -47.71 -19.97 -9.49
C GLY A 546 -46.19 -19.97 -9.24
N LEU A 547 -45.39 -20.28 -10.26
CA LEU A 547 -43.92 -20.22 -10.17
C LEU A 547 -43.42 -18.78 -9.96
N LYS A 548 -44.00 -17.79 -10.65
CA LYS A 548 -43.67 -16.37 -10.45
C LYS A 548 -44.02 -15.90 -9.04
N ALA A 549 -45.20 -16.27 -8.53
CA ALA A 549 -45.62 -15.91 -7.18
C ALA A 549 -44.70 -16.53 -6.10
N ILE A 550 -44.30 -17.80 -6.25
CA ILE A 550 -43.35 -18.44 -5.34
C ILE A 550 -41.95 -17.81 -5.47
N GLY A 551 -41.52 -17.47 -6.68
CA GLY A 551 -40.29 -16.72 -6.90
C GLY A 551 -40.27 -15.39 -6.15
N GLN A 552 -41.36 -14.64 -6.20
CA GLN A 552 -41.50 -13.37 -5.47
C GLN A 552 -41.49 -13.59 -3.94
N ALA A 553 -42.25 -14.56 -3.44
CA ALA A 553 -42.26 -14.88 -2.02
C ALA A 553 -40.88 -15.32 -1.51
N LEU A 554 -40.13 -16.09 -2.29
CA LEU A 554 -38.75 -16.47 -1.99
C LEU A 554 -37.86 -15.23 -1.88
N LEU A 555 -37.99 -14.26 -2.80
CA LEU A 555 -37.23 -13.00 -2.74
C LEU A 555 -37.56 -12.20 -1.47
N ASP A 556 -38.84 -12.12 -1.11
CA ASP A 556 -39.30 -11.39 0.08
C ASP A 556 -38.81 -12.04 1.38
N VAL A 557 -38.84 -13.38 1.48
CA VAL A 557 -38.27 -14.11 2.62
C VAL A 557 -36.76 -13.92 2.68
N LYS A 558 -36.05 -14.04 1.55
CA LYS A 558 -34.60 -13.79 1.48
C LYS A 558 -34.24 -12.41 2.01
N ARG A 559 -34.98 -11.39 1.59
CA ARG A 559 -34.80 -10.02 2.06
C ARG A 559 -34.91 -9.93 3.58
N ARG A 560 -35.96 -10.51 4.17
CA ARG A 560 -36.14 -10.55 5.63
C ARG A 560 -34.99 -11.29 6.34
N MET A 561 -34.45 -12.36 5.75
CA MET A 561 -33.29 -13.07 6.32
C MET A 561 -32.03 -12.20 6.33
N ILE A 562 -31.79 -11.44 5.26
CA ILE A 562 -30.68 -10.49 5.17
C ILE A 562 -30.86 -9.37 6.19
N GLU A 563 -32.04 -8.75 6.23
CA GLU A 563 -32.37 -7.68 7.17
C GLU A 563 -32.22 -8.14 8.64
N HIS A 564 -32.64 -9.37 8.96
CA HIS A 564 -32.45 -9.96 10.29
C HIS A 564 -30.96 -10.16 10.63
N THR A 565 -30.19 -10.63 9.66
CA THR A 565 -28.73 -10.83 9.83
C THR A 565 -28.00 -9.50 10.00
N GLU A 566 -28.40 -8.47 9.25
CA GLU A 566 -27.90 -7.11 9.35
C GLU A 566 -28.20 -6.49 10.70
N PHE A 567 -29.43 -6.64 11.17
CA PHE A 567 -29.83 -6.20 12.49
C PHE A 567 -28.94 -6.82 13.57
N LEU A 568 -28.74 -8.14 13.55
CA LEU A 568 -27.86 -8.83 14.49
C LEU A 568 -26.40 -8.37 14.39
N SER A 569 -25.88 -8.17 13.18
CA SER A 569 -24.53 -7.64 12.95
C SER A 569 -24.35 -6.27 13.58
N HIS A 570 -25.31 -5.36 13.40
CA HIS A 570 -25.24 -4.02 13.97
C HIS A 570 -25.19 -4.02 15.50
N LEU A 571 -25.83 -4.99 16.17
CA LEU A 571 -25.75 -5.12 17.63
C LEU A 571 -24.32 -5.42 18.10
N THR A 572 -23.48 -6.04 17.26
CA THR A 572 -22.09 -6.37 17.59
C THR A 572 -21.16 -5.16 17.62
N ARG A 573 -21.61 -4.00 17.13
CA ARG A 573 -20.86 -2.73 17.20
C ARG A 573 -20.79 -2.14 18.60
N ILE A 574 -21.58 -2.66 19.53
CA ILE A 574 -21.67 -2.16 20.90
C ILE A 574 -20.72 -2.96 21.78
N ASP A 575 -19.87 -2.28 22.54
CA ASP A 575 -18.92 -2.89 23.47
C ASP A 575 -19.59 -3.92 24.38
N GLY A 576 -19.15 -5.17 24.28
CA GLY A 576 -19.64 -6.32 25.03
C GLY A 576 -20.01 -7.50 24.14
N ALA A 577 -20.63 -8.51 24.73
CA ALA A 577 -21.11 -9.69 23.99
C ALA A 577 -22.52 -9.47 23.44
N VAL A 578 -22.77 -10.00 22.24
CA VAL A 578 -24.10 -10.20 21.68
C VAL A 578 -24.50 -11.64 21.93
N ILE A 579 -25.66 -11.84 22.54
CA ILE A 579 -26.16 -13.17 22.87
C ILE A 579 -27.35 -13.46 21.96
N ILE A 580 -27.23 -14.54 21.22
CA ILE A 580 -28.27 -15.08 20.34
C ILE A 580 -28.63 -16.48 20.82
N SER A 581 -29.91 -16.82 20.75
CA SER A 581 -30.36 -18.19 21.00
C SER A 581 -29.99 -19.10 19.84
N HIS A 582 -30.07 -20.41 20.07
CA HIS A 582 -30.02 -21.42 19.02
C HIS A 582 -31.05 -21.24 17.89
N ARG A 583 -32.14 -20.49 18.09
CA ARG A 583 -33.13 -20.10 17.05
C ARG A 583 -32.79 -18.79 16.33
N LEU A 584 -31.57 -18.27 16.49
CA LEU A 584 -31.10 -16.97 15.96
C LEU A 584 -31.94 -15.78 16.46
N LYS A 585 -32.57 -15.91 17.62
CA LYS A 585 -33.25 -14.81 18.31
C LYS A 585 -32.24 -14.02 19.14
N PRO A 586 -32.11 -12.71 18.99
CA PRO A 586 -31.28 -11.89 19.89
C PRO A 586 -31.90 -11.86 21.29
N ILE A 587 -31.04 -11.98 22.29
CA ILE A 587 -31.41 -12.02 23.72
C ILE A 587 -30.93 -10.74 24.41
N ALA A 588 -29.64 -10.43 24.25
CA ALA A 588 -29.02 -9.24 24.83
C ALA A 588 -27.81 -8.80 23.98
N PHE A 589 -27.44 -7.52 24.08
CA PHE A 589 -26.23 -6.99 23.45
C PHE A 589 -25.49 -6.03 24.40
N GLY A 590 -24.20 -5.84 24.15
CA GLY A 590 -23.32 -5.10 25.06
C GLY A 590 -23.18 -5.76 26.44
N ALA A 591 -23.42 -7.08 26.50
CA ALA A 591 -23.47 -7.82 27.75
C ALA A 591 -22.06 -8.08 28.30
N ILE A 592 -21.91 -8.06 29.62
CA ILE A 592 -20.64 -8.37 30.30
C ILE A 592 -20.72 -9.81 30.81
N LEU A 593 -19.79 -10.64 30.36
CA LEU A 593 -19.66 -12.03 30.82
C LEU A 593 -19.00 -12.02 32.21
N ALA A 594 -19.71 -12.53 33.21
CA ALA A 594 -19.30 -12.50 34.62
C ALA A 594 -19.41 -13.90 35.25
N ALA A 595 -18.82 -14.90 34.60
CA ALA A 595 -18.79 -16.27 35.11
C ALA A 595 -17.65 -16.48 36.13
N ASN A 596 -17.84 -17.41 37.07
CA ASN A 596 -16.78 -17.82 37.99
C ASN A 596 -15.64 -18.50 37.21
N THR A 597 -14.40 -18.30 37.68
CA THR A 597 -13.22 -18.89 37.07
C THR A 597 -13.32 -20.42 37.02
N TRP A 598 -13.22 -20.99 35.82
CA TRP A 598 -13.23 -22.42 35.60
C TRP A 598 -11.80 -22.98 35.57
N ASN A 599 -11.51 -24.02 36.34
CA ASN A 599 -10.14 -24.54 36.54
C ASN A 599 -9.81 -25.80 35.72
N GLY A 600 -10.63 -26.17 34.74
CA GLY A 600 -10.37 -27.34 33.89
C GLY A 600 -9.40 -27.06 32.73
N GLN A 601 -9.26 -28.04 31.85
CA GLN A 601 -8.32 -28.00 30.73
C GLN A 601 -8.90 -27.33 29.48
N VAL A 602 -8.16 -26.38 28.90
CA VAL A 602 -8.47 -25.87 27.57
C VAL A 602 -7.67 -26.71 26.56
N LEU A 603 -8.38 -27.32 25.61
CA LEU A 603 -7.80 -28.18 24.58
C LEU A 603 -7.82 -27.48 23.22
N TYR A 604 -6.73 -27.62 22.49
CA TYR A 604 -6.59 -27.15 21.11
C TYR A 604 -6.91 -28.29 20.15
N ASP A 605 -7.60 -27.97 19.07
CA ASP A 605 -7.80 -28.88 17.94
C ASP A 605 -6.87 -28.48 16.79
N ASN A 606 -5.85 -29.30 16.54
CA ASN A 606 -4.89 -29.07 15.45
C ASN A 606 -5.47 -29.49 14.09
N ARG A 607 -4.89 -28.98 12.99
CA ARG A 607 -5.32 -29.28 11.60
C ARG A 607 -5.39 -30.78 11.24
N ASP A 608 -4.71 -31.63 11.99
CA ASP A 608 -4.64 -33.08 11.79
C ASP A 608 -5.61 -33.87 12.71
N GLY A 609 -6.46 -33.18 13.47
CA GLY A 609 -7.37 -33.78 14.45
C GLY A 609 -6.69 -34.26 15.73
N THR A 610 -5.41 -33.92 15.94
CA THR A 610 -4.71 -34.20 17.19
C THR A 610 -5.06 -33.14 18.24
N ARG A 611 -5.27 -33.61 19.48
CA ARG A 611 -5.57 -32.76 20.63
C ARG A 611 -4.29 -32.51 21.41
N SER A 612 -3.90 -31.25 21.57
CA SER A 612 -2.82 -30.85 22.47
C SER A 612 -3.38 -30.08 23.66
N GLY A 613 -2.96 -30.48 24.87
CA GLY A 613 -3.28 -29.77 26.12
C GLY A 613 -2.11 -28.86 26.50
N HIS A 614 -2.37 -27.57 26.65
CA HIS A 614 -1.42 -26.59 27.17
C HIS A 614 -2.11 -25.64 28.15
N ASP A 615 -1.32 -25.00 29.02
CA ASP A 615 -1.81 -23.94 29.89
C ASP A 615 -2.03 -22.67 29.04
N VAL A 616 -3.28 -22.31 28.83
CA VAL A 616 -3.69 -21.24 27.93
C VAL A 616 -3.68 -19.92 28.68
N ASP A 617 -2.99 -18.91 28.15
CA ASP A 617 -2.98 -17.56 28.72
C ASP A 617 -4.38 -16.93 28.59
N ARG A 618 -5.20 -17.14 29.62
CA ARG A 618 -6.60 -16.70 29.71
C ARG A 618 -6.77 -15.19 29.49
N SER A 619 -5.72 -14.39 29.75
CA SER A 619 -5.77 -12.93 29.61
C SER A 619 -6.01 -12.45 28.17
N LYS A 620 -5.83 -13.33 27.17
CA LYS A 620 -5.92 -13.01 25.74
C LYS A 620 -7.29 -13.24 25.10
N TYR A 621 -8.29 -13.76 25.83
CA TYR A 621 -9.51 -14.30 25.20
C TYR A 621 -10.83 -13.70 25.72
N GLY A 622 -11.59 -13.02 24.86
CA GLY A 622 -12.91 -12.43 25.17
C GLY A 622 -12.91 -10.90 25.26
N THR A 623 -14.08 -10.30 25.42
CA THR A 623 -14.24 -8.82 25.48
C THR A 623 -13.48 -8.19 26.67
N ARG A 624 -13.17 -8.98 27.71
CA ARG A 624 -12.20 -8.67 28.79
C ARG A 624 -11.55 -9.98 29.30
N HIS A 625 -10.24 -10.14 29.13
CA HIS A 625 -9.35 -11.03 29.91
C HIS A 625 -9.91 -12.40 30.37
N GLY A 626 -10.36 -13.26 29.45
CA GLY A 626 -10.66 -14.68 29.74
C GLY A 626 -12.14 -15.02 29.94
N SER A 627 -13.02 -14.02 29.95
CA SER A 627 -14.43 -14.16 30.36
C SER A 627 -15.27 -15.10 29.46
N ALA A 628 -14.86 -15.34 28.22
CA ALA A 628 -15.57 -16.23 27.30
C ALA A 628 -15.40 -17.71 27.68
N VAL A 629 -14.20 -18.11 28.13
CA VAL A 629 -13.88 -19.49 28.53
C VAL A 629 -14.71 -19.90 29.74
N ASP A 630 -14.72 -19.04 30.77
CA ASP A 630 -15.49 -19.27 31.99
C ASP A 630 -17.00 -19.35 31.69
N PHE A 631 -17.47 -18.56 30.73
CA PHE A 631 -18.86 -18.56 30.31
C PHE A 631 -19.24 -19.87 29.59
N VAL A 632 -18.50 -20.30 28.56
CA VAL A 632 -18.85 -21.55 27.85
C VAL A 632 -18.72 -22.79 28.73
N ALA A 633 -17.77 -22.81 29.66
CA ALA A 633 -17.65 -23.90 30.63
C ALA A 633 -18.86 -24.03 31.57
N ARG A 634 -19.57 -22.93 31.83
CA ARG A 634 -20.77 -22.90 32.67
C ARG A 634 -22.02 -23.40 31.92
N TYR A 635 -22.04 -23.28 30.59
CA TYR A 635 -23.21 -23.57 29.75
C TYR A 635 -22.87 -24.62 28.68
N PRO A 636 -22.94 -25.93 29.00
CA PRO A 636 -22.70 -26.99 28.01
C PRO A 636 -23.56 -26.83 26.76
N GLY A 637 -22.93 -26.95 25.59
CA GLY A 637 -23.56 -26.69 24.29
C GLY A 637 -23.57 -25.22 23.87
N ALA A 638 -23.17 -24.26 24.71
CA ALA A 638 -22.94 -22.89 24.27
C ALA A 638 -21.71 -22.81 23.38
N VAL A 639 -21.81 -21.97 22.34
CA VAL A 639 -20.68 -21.69 21.44
C VAL A 639 -20.39 -20.20 21.48
N ALA A 640 -19.18 -19.83 21.90
CA ALA A 640 -18.74 -18.43 21.87
C ALA A 640 -17.85 -18.22 20.65
N PHE A 641 -18.23 -17.26 19.80
CA PHE A 641 -17.44 -16.79 18.68
C PHE A 641 -16.80 -15.46 19.06
N VAL A 642 -15.49 -15.47 19.28
CA VAL A 642 -14.72 -14.25 19.47
C VAL A 642 -14.38 -13.71 18.10
N LEU A 643 -14.80 -12.47 17.85
CA LEU A 643 -14.54 -11.79 16.59
C LEU A 643 -13.30 -10.93 16.77
N SER A 644 -12.39 -10.95 15.79
CA SER A 644 -11.59 -9.77 15.55
C SER A 644 -12.16 -9.03 14.37
N HIS A 645 -11.85 -7.76 14.39
CA HIS A 645 -11.51 -6.96 13.26
C HIS A 645 -11.28 -7.66 11.89
N ASP A 646 -10.53 -8.78 11.78
CA ASP A 646 -10.17 -9.41 10.49
C ASP A 646 -10.98 -10.68 10.15
N GLY A 647 -11.90 -11.10 11.03
CA GLY A 647 -12.76 -12.28 10.84
C GLY A 647 -13.22 -12.90 12.18
N PRO A 648 -14.05 -13.96 12.16
CA PRO A 648 -14.25 -14.80 13.34
C PRO A 648 -12.89 -15.40 13.73
N VAL A 649 -12.41 -15.03 14.91
CA VAL A 649 -11.03 -15.24 15.36
C VAL A 649 -10.90 -16.46 16.23
N SER A 650 -11.92 -16.83 17.00
CA SER A 650 -11.90 -18.10 17.70
C SER A 650 -13.31 -18.57 17.97
N ALA A 651 -13.51 -19.88 17.94
CA ALA A 651 -14.73 -20.51 18.42
C ALA A 651 -14.40 -21.32 19.67
N MET A 652 -15.25 -21.23 20.68
CA MET A 652 -15.11 -21.96 21.93
C MET A 652 -16.39 -22.71 22.23
N THR A 653 -16.24 -23.96 22.66
CA THR A 653 -17.36 -24.75 23.15
C THR A 653 -16.89 -25.64 24.31
N PHE A 654 -17.80 -25.99 25.20
CA PHE A 654 -17.55 -26.96 26.26
C PHE A 654 -18.06 -28.34 25.84
N SER A 655 -17.16 -29.32 25.84
CA SER A 655 -17.47 -30.72 25.51
C SER A 655 -16.51 -31.65 26.25
N ASN A 656 -16.95 -32.87 26.62
CA ASN A 656 -16.11 -33.89 27.26
C ASN A 656 -15.25 -33.36 28.44
N ASP A 657 -15.86 -32.58 29.35
CA ASP A 657 -15.21 -31.97 30.53
C ASP A 657 -14.04 -31.02 30.23
N ALA A 658 -13.93 -30.54 28.99
CA ALA A 658 -12.92 -29.60 28.55
C ALA A 658 -13.54 -28.43 27.76
N VAL A 659 -12.87 -27.28 27.78
CA VAL A 659 -13.18 -26.20 26.82
C VAL A 659 -12.33 -26.43 25.59
N PHE A 660 -12.98 -26.65 24.46
CA PHE A 660 -12.32 -26.72 23.17
C PHE A 660 -12.19 -25.32 22.60
N TRP A 661 -10.96 -24.96 22.29
CA TRP A 661 -10.62 -23.70 21.66
C TRP A 661 -10.18 -23.97 20.22
N VAL A 662 -10.85 -23.30 19.28
CA VAL A 662 -10.42 -23.25 17.89
C VAL A 662 -9.63 -21.96 17.69
N PRO A 663 -8.30 -22.06 17.43
CA PRO A 663 -7.44 -20.91 17.33
C PRO A 663 -7.82 -19.88 16.29
N ASP A 664 -7.47 -18.63 16.61
CA ASP A 664 -7.04 -17.71 15.58
C ASP A 664 -5.70 -18.21 15.06
N TYR A 665 -5.56 -18.36 13.74
CA TYR A 665 -4.31 -18.81 13.14
C TYR A 665 -3.18 -17.74 13.22
N ILE A 666 -3.29 -16.76 14.13
CA ILE A 666 -2.31 -15.70 14.36
C ILE A 666 -1.41 -15.95 15.60
N SER A 667 -1.57 -17.06 16.35
CA SER A 667 -0.53 -17.44 17.33
C SER A 667 -0.12 -18.89 17.23
N THR A 668 0.89 -19.15 16.39
CA THR A 668 2.05 -20.01 16.69
C THR A 668 2.92 -20.14 15.44
N TYR A 669 3.93 -19.29 15.28
CA TYR A 669 5.35 -19.59 15.53
C TYR A 669 6.19 -18.33 15.39
#